data_AF-A0A1G2DH04-F1
#
_entry.id   AF-A0A1G2DH04-F1
#
_cell.length_a   1.000
_cell.length_b   1.000
_cell.length_c   1.000
_cell.angle_alpha   90.00
_cell.angle_beta   90.00
_cell.angle_gamma   90.00
#
_symmetry.space_group_name_H-M   'P 1'
#
loop_
_entity.id
_entity.type
_entity.pdbx_description
1 polymer ?
#
loop_
_entity_poly.entity_id
_entity_poly.type
_entity_poly.pdbx_seq_one_letter_code
_entity_poly.pdbx_strand_id
1 'polypeptide(L)'
;MLYTGAFLDEEAKGEILAAFPPAHERVVAHHMTIAFGPDQEEVRATPLGEEVELTVVGEAVDEKAQAIVVESPLSKAEIPHITVSVAEGISSSYSNELLAKGYRRLDTPITIKARVGAFVKGRPVYEHTPHALPDTPPALVGEQPPPTEEAGPREITISKNTLVFIAGLSGSGKSTFARKNFPSEAIVSTDGLRAEMTNNPANQIVSPRVFELACRIVTERLKKGEIAVIDAQNLTAGDRAQFTKIAQGADAEVKAIFLDVPPDEAIARDRERVKATGAEYIARRKARYEDARRTILHDPTLGEVVMLSGEESSTARVNLPPEYREMLEADRELAREGARSELMISMVRAGIIAEKENKEGEQYRGESLEIPAGAVLFAEGADDKRLREFLERNFISHQIIDAADVAKRIHADPSDNAVRDVMKFLLKERVRNNVTTVVTYPTGFLHAGAFGEVLAEVGAKVGVPIPRADLTPAHVEKYARVSVIRDAPPDAPLFLVGDVQGCYTAMRELAGRVRKENLLREEDADDEGAVRRKIVFVGDMADRGPYDAESVIYITALVQSGRAMLIKGNHDENLLKALKGELERHRETQQTAEELKRRLSPRSIQKIVDMLEAAPVYAEWEHLAVAHASLPRMPRVGQVFDKKDEGVLIHGPKSGAFTGTRAEVLKMRNATAHDPEVLVAGGHTHEEAPVVDEVSGSVVLDADAELQGKLWGMYYPELELASAEEPSVLRMYESLQSGVLPEGRDLSLFIEWARQIGLLETKQGSGDLGDLMVVNYSGETEVRNLWERYPTLRHFRGLIVDKEGNIVARPFKKTHKAGIEIPLNELNIVPEKVFEKVNGSMGIVYNRKGVWRAATKFSLENEGYTKPAEEMLAGKNLGTLDPAKTYLFEIILPTDQHIVNYKGKRDLVLLNAITTETGEESSWEEVARDGSQAWHADRRGHDGAVQRKDHCRDLYRGADGRESHESRRVDGDVPRQRRRQSDRQGEDKRI
;
A
#
# COMPACT_ATOMS: atom_id res chain seq x y z
N MET A 1 9.59 -21.31 3.73
CA MET A 1 9.43 -22.50 4.60
C MET A 1 10.16 -23.67 3.96
N LEU A 2 10.89 -24.46 4.75
CA LEU A 2 11.59 -25.67 4.33
C LEU A 2 10.82 -26.88 4.87
N TYR A 3 10.46 -27.83 4.02
CA TYR A 3 9.89 -29.12 4.44
C TYR A 3 10.27 -30.20 3.42
N THR A 4 10.32 -31.45 3.84
CA THR A 4 10.45 -32.60 2.94
C THR A 4 9.09 -33.25 2.75
N GLY A 5 8.86 -33.83 1.58
CA GLY A 5 7.58 -34.46 1.25
C GLY A 5 7.70 -35.45 0.09
N ALA A 6 6.70 -36.32 -0.02
CA ALA A 6 6.50 -37.16 -1.19
C ALA A 6 5.53 -36.42 -2.14
N PHE A 7 6.05 -35.97 -3.28
CA PHE A 7 5.33 -35.15 -4.26
C PHE A 7 4.69 -36.03 -5.33
N LEU A 8 3.42 -35.79 -5.64
CA LEU A 8 2.71 -36.51 -6.71
C LEU A 8 3.13 -35.96 -8.08
N ASP A 9 3.25 -36.84 -9.06
CA ASP A 9 3.29 -36.42 -10.47
C ASP A 9 1.87 -36.13 -10.99
N GLU A 10 1.76 -35.60 -12.21
CA GLU A 10 0.46 -35.22 -12.78
C GLU A 10 -0.46 -36.43 -13.04
N GLU A 11 0.10 -37.63 -13.25
CA GLU A 11 -0.69 -38.88 -13.41
C GLU A 11 -1.31 -39.30 -12.08
N ALA A 12 -0.50 -39.43 -11.02
CA ALA A 12 -0.96 -39.77 -9.67
C ALA A 12 -1.90 -38.72 -9.09
N LYS A 13 -1.66 -37.43 -9.37
CA LYS A 13 -2.58 -36.35 -9.00
C LYS A 13 -3.91 -36.46 -9.74
N GLY A 14 -3.90 -36.81 -11.03
CA GLY A 14 -5.10 -37.09 -11.80
C GLY A 14 -5.90 -38.26 -11.22
N GLU A 15 -5.24 -39.35 -10.84
CA GLU A 15 -5.87 -40.52 -10.19
C GLU A 15 -6.52 -40.14 -8.85
N ILE A 16 -5.85 -39.35 -8.02
CA ILE A 16 -6.41 -38.86 -6.75
C ILE A 16 -7.61 -37.96 -6.97
N LEU A 17 -7.56 -37.02 -7.90
CA LEU A 17 -8.68 -36.10 -8.16
C LEU A 17 -9.87 -36.81 -8.82
N ALA A 18 -9.63 -37.89 -9.56
CA ALA A 18 -10.69 -38.75 -10.10
C ALA A 18 -11.36 -39.60 -9.02
N ALA A 19 -10.57 -40.16 -8.08
CA ALA A 19 -11.08 -40.97 -6.98
C ALA A 19 -11.73 -40.14 -5.86
N PHE A 20 -11.20 -38.93 -5.62
CA PHE A 20 -11.65 -37.98 -4.60
C PHE A 20 -11.87 -36.60 -5.23
N PRO A 21 -13.05 -36.37 -5.85
CA PRO A 21 -13.38 -35.09 -6.43
C PRO A 21 -13.25 -33.94 -5.40
N PRO A 22 -12.66 -32.79 -5.75
CA PRO A 22 -12.50 -31.66 -4.86
C PRO A 22 -13.83 -31.17 -4.26
N ALA A 23 -13.91 -31.12 -2.93
CA ALA A 23 -15.04 -30.58 -2.20
C ALA A 23 -15.01 -29.03 -2.11
N HIS A 24 -13.87 -28.40 -2.38
CA HIS A 24 -13.66 -26.95 -2.26
C HIS A 24 -12.92 -26.34 -3.46
N GLU A 25 -13.02 -25.01 -3.58
CA GLU A 25 -12.52 -24.22 -4.72
C GLU A 25 -11.00 -24.28 -4.93
N ARG A 26 -10.21 -24.32 -3.83
CA ARG A 26 -8.75 -24.39 -3.92
C ARG A 26 -8.25 -25.82 -3.85
N VAL A 27 -7.93 -26.37 -5.02
CA VAL A 27 -7.32 -27.71 -5.16
C VAL A 27 -5.85 -27.66 -4.76
N VAL A 28 -5.41 -28.59 -3.91
CA VAL A 28 -4.02 -28.72 -3.46
C VAL A 28 -3.39 -29.98 -4.06
N ALA A 29 -3.79 -31.17 -3.59
CA ALA A 29 -3.45 -32.50 -4.12
C ALA A 29 -2.00 -32.67 -4.61
N HIS A 30 -1.03 -32.10 -3.89
CA HIS A 30 0.34 -31.93 -4.41
C HIS A 30 1.36 -32.86 -3.75
N HIS A 31 1.22 -33.11 -2.44
CA HIS A 31 2.22 -33.88 -1.68
C HIS A 31 1.69 -34.39 -0.35
N MET A 32 2.37 -35.41 0.18
CA MET A 32 2.33 -35.79 1.59
C MET A 32 3.58 -35.25 2.28
N THR A 33 3.42 -34.58 3.42
CA THR A 33 4.57 -34.06 4.19
C THR A 33 5.30 -35.20 4.91
N ILE A 34 6.63 -35.23 4.78
CA ILE A 34 7.53 -36.15 5.48
C ILE A 34 8.00 -35.52 6.79
N ALA A 35 8.59 -34.32 6.73
CA ALA A 35 9.02 -33.55 7.90
C ALA A 35 8.91 -32.04 7.62
N PHE A 36 8.45 -31.27 8.62
CA PHE A 36 8.32 -29.81 8.54
C PHE A 36 9.44 -29.14 9.32
N GLY A 37 10.18 -28.22 8.67
CA GLY A 37 11.36 -27.59 9.26
C GLY A 37 12.52 -28.55 9.61
N PRO A 38 12.87 -29.54 8.76
CA PRO A 38 13.88 -30.52 9.11
C PRO A 38 15.27 -29.88 9.28
N ASP A 39 16.05 -30.41 10.23
CA ASP A 39 17.45 -30.02 10.39
C ASP A 39 18.36 -30.62 9.29
N GLN A 40 19.65 -30.26 9.29
CA GLN A 40 20.58 -30.73 8.25
C GLN A 40 20.79 -32.25 8.25
N GLU A 41 20.69 -32.91 9.40
CA GLU A 41 20.87 -34.36 9.52
C GLU A 41 19.63 -35.09 9.01
N GLU A 42 18.44 -34.56 9.32
CA GLU A 42 17.15 -35.05 8.83
C GLU A 42 16.98 -34.87 7.31
N VAL A 43 17.43 -33.74 6.75
CA VAL A 43 17.45 -33.55 5.30
C VAL A 43 18.36 -34.58 4.64
N ARG A 44 19.58 -34.80 5.16
CA ARG A 44 20.54 -35.79 4.63
C ARG A 44 20.04 -37.23 4.72
N ALA A 45 19.26 -37.55 5.76
CA ALA A 45 18.66 -38.87 5.94
C ALA A 45 17.42 -39.10 5.04
N THR A 46 16.85 -38.05 4.45
CA THR A 46 15.71 -38.16 3.54
C THR A 46 16.20 -38.67 2.17
N PRO A 47 15.58 -39.73 1.60
CA PRO A 47 15.98 -40.29 0.31
C PRO A 47 15.45 -39.42 -0.85
N LEU A 48 16.01 -38.21 -1.01
CA LEU A 48 15.62 -37.29 -2.09
C LEU A 48 15.80 -37.96 -3.46
N GLY A 49 14.76 -37.87 -4.29
CA GLY A 49 14.71 -38.40 -5.64
C GLY A 49 14.15 -39.81 -5.75
N GLU A 50 14.01 -40.54 -4.64
CA GLU A 50 13.43 -41.89 -4.64
C GLU A 50 11.93 -41.85 -4.97
N GLU A 51 11.49 -42.77 -5.82
CA GLU A 51 10.07 -43.01 -6.09
C GLU A 51 9.52 -43.96 -5.03
N VAL A 52 8.41 -43.56 -4.42
CA VAL A 52 7.76 -44.27 -3.31
C VAL A 52 6.30 -44.51 -3.65
N GLU A 53 5.80 -45.67 -3.25
CA GLU A 53 4.38 -45.98 -3.33
C GLU A 53 3.69 -45.57 -2.02
N LEU A 54 2.61 -44.81 -2.17
CA LEU A 54 1.77 -44.32 -1.09
C LEU A 54 0.43 -45.05 -1.15
N THR A 55 0.02 -45.67 -0.04
CA THR A 55 -1.26 -46.38 0.03
C THR A 55 -2.30 -45.52 0.73
N VAL A 56 -3.30 -45.04 -0.02
CA VAL A 56 -4.42 -44.29 0.52
C VAL A 56 -5.41 -45.25 1.19
N VAL A 57 -5.70 -45.00 2.47
CA VAL A 57 -6.52 -45.88 3.32
C VAL A 57 -7.75 -45.21 3.91
N GLY A 58 -7.89 -43.89 3.77
CA GLY A 58 -9.01 -43.17 4.35
C GLY A 58 -9.20 -41.76 3.80
N GLU A 59 -10.32 -41.16 4.15
CA GLU A 59 -10.73 -39.81 3.73
C GLU A 59 -11.48 -39.11 4.87
N ALA A 60 -11.25 -37.80 5.00
CA ALA A 60 -12.06 -36.90 5.82
C ALA A 60 -12.40 -35.62 5.05
N VAL A 61 -13.63 -35.13 5.23
CA VAL A 61 -14.14 -33.91 4.59
C VAL A 61 -15.02 -33.16 5.58
N ASP A 62 -14.85 -31.85 5.69
CA ASP A 62 -15.78 -30.94 6.37
C ASP A 62 -16.03 -29.68 5.52
N GLU A 63 -16.65 -28.65 6.10
CA GLU A 63 -16.92 -27.38 5.40
C GLU A 63 -15.66 -26.56 5.05
N LYS A 64 -14.48 -26.91 5.59
CA LYS A 64 -13.24 -26.13 5.48
C LYS A 64 -12.14 -26.85 4.69
N ALA A 65 -12.04 -28.17 4.77
CA ALA A 65 -11.03 -28.93 4.05
C ALA A 65 -11.45 -30.37 3.71
N GLN A 66 -10.72 -30.93 2.73
CA GLN A 66 -10.75 -32.32 2.32
C GLN A 66 -9.33 -32.89 2.37
N ALA A 67 -9.15 -34.03 3.03
CA ALA A 67 -7.86 -34.72 3.11
C ALA A 67 -8.01 -36.23 3.01
N ILE A 68 -7.02 -36.88 2.41
CA ILE A 68 -6.92 -38.34 2.32
C ILE A 68 -5.77 -38.85 3.18
N VAL A 69 -6.01 -39.95 3.90
CA VAL A 69 -5.03 -40.58 4.80
C VAL A 69 -4.21 -41.57 4.01
N VAL A 70 -2.90 -41.48 4.19
CA VAL A 70 -1.90 -42.29 3.48
C VAL A 70 -1.11 -43.10 4.50
N GLU A 71 -0.91 -44.39 4.24
CA GLU A 71 0.07 -45.19 4.96
C GLU A 71 1.45 -44.98 4.34
N SER A 72 2.39 -44.48 5.14
CA SER A 72 3.79 -44.36 4.73
C SER A 72 4.73 -44.46 5.93
N PRO A 73 5.79 -45.28 5.87
CA PRO A 73 6.80 -45.34 6.92
C PRO A 73 7.73 -44.12 6.92
N LEU A 74 7.63 -43.23 5.93
CA LEU A 74 8.52 -42.09 5.75
C LEU A 74 8.05 -40.84 6.51
N SER A 75 6.74 -40.68 6.71
CA SER A 75 6.20 -39.46 7.34
C SER A 75 6.37 -39.48 8.85
N LYS A 76 6.78 -38.34 9.41
CA LYS A 76 6.84 -38.11 10.87
C LYS A 76 5.52 -37.57 11.43
N ALA A 77 4.52 -37.32 10.58
CA ALA A 77 3.21 -36.86 11.02
C ALA A 77 2.45 -37.97 11.77
N GLU A 78 1.66 -37.60 12.79
CA GLU A 78 0.83 -38.54 13.55
C GLU A 78 -0.20 -39.26 12.66
N ILE A 79 -0.76 -38.54 11.68
CA ILE A 79 -1.62 -39.08 10.63
C ILE A 79 -1.07 -38.58 9.28
N PRO A 80 -0.30 -39.40 8.55
CA PRO A 80 0.21 -39.01 7.23
C PRO A 80 -0.95 -38.85 6.24
N HIS A 81 -0.97 -37.74 5.52
CA HIS A 81 -2.09 -37.38 4.67
C HIS A 81 -1.69 -36.47 3.51
N ILE A 82 -2.60 -36.37 2.54
CA ILE A 82 -2.54 -35.42 1.42
C ILE A 82 -3.79 -34.55 1.50
N THR A 83 -3.61 -33.22 1.55
CA THR A 83 -4.72 -32.28 1.44
C THR A 83 -5.20 -32.25 -0.01
N VAL A 84 -6.47 -32.58 -0.27
CA VAL A 84 -7.05 -32.60 -1.61
C VAL A 84 -7.56 -31.22 -1.99
N SER A 85 -8.38 -30.59 -1.14
CA SER A 85 -8.92 -29.25 -1.38
C SER A 85 -9.19 -28.48 -0.07
N VAL A 86 -9.21 -27.15 -0.12
CA VAL A 86 -9.52 -26.27 1.02
C VAL A 86 -10.42 -25.10 0.60
N ALA A 87 -11.25 -24.61 1.52
CA ALA A 87 -12.07 -23.42 1.33
C ALA A 87 -11.22 -22.13 1.24
N GLU A 88 -11.77 -21.07 0.67
CA GLU A 88 -11.09 -19.78 0.54
C GLU A 88 -10.64 -19.24 1.92
N GLY A 89 -9.39 -18.76 2.00
CA GLY A 89 -8.81 -18.27 3.24
C GLY A 89 -8.35 -19.35 4.24
N ILE A 90 -8.60 -20.64 3.97
CA ILE A 90 -8.17 -21.74 4.85
C ILE A 90 -6.77 -22.26 4.45
N SER A 91 -5.93 -22.50 5.46
CA SER A 91 -4.61 -23.11 5.30
C SER A 91 -4.72 -24.62 5.14
N SER A 92 -3.85 -25.22 4.31
CA SER A 92 -3.74 -26.69 4.19
C SER A 92 -3.35 -27.36 5.51
N SER A 93 -2.77 -26.63 6.47
CA SER A 93 -2.47 -27.15 7.81
C SER A 93 -3.72 -27.56 8.60
N TYR A 94 -4.91 -27.02 8.28
CA TYR A 94 -6.17 -27.41 8.93
C TYR A 94 -6.53 -28.90 8.70
N SER A 95 -5.99 -29.53 7.66
CA SER A 95 -6.15 -30.98 7.45
C SER A 95 -5.69 -31.83 8.64
N ASN A 96 -4.74 -31.35 9.45
CA ASN A 96 -4.36 -32.00 10.70
C ASN A 96 -5.50 -32.00 11.73
N GLU A 97 -6.18 -30.87 11.91
CA GLU A 97 -7.32 -30.73 12.83
C GLU A 97 -8.52 -31.55 12.36
N LEU A 98 -8.76 -31.60 11.04
CA LEU A 98 -9.80 -32.43 10.44
C LEU A 98 -9.58 -33.91 10.74
N LEU A 99 -8.36 -34.40 10.52
CA LEU A 99 -8.05 -35.82 10.71
C LEU A 99 -7.98 -36.24 12.18
N ALA A 100 -7.66 -35.32 13.09
CA ALA A 100 -7.74 -35.56 14.54
C ALA A 100 -9.17 -35.85 15.02
N LYS A 101 -10.21 -35.38 14.29
CA LYS A 101 -11.63 -35.68 14.58
C LYS A 101 -12.06 -37.07 14.11
N GLY A 102 -11.21 -37.75 13.34
CA GLY A 102 -11.47 -39.06 12.73
C GLY A 102 -11.65 -38.99 11.22
N TYR A 103 -11.46 -40.12 10.56
CA TYR A 103 -11.61 -40.27 9.11
C TYR A 103 -12.33 -41.58 8.75
N ARG A 104 -12.96 -41.62 7.59
CA ARG A 104 -13.60 -42.82 7.04
C ARG A 104 -12.53 -43.70 6.39
N ARG A 105 -12.45 -44.98 6.78
CA ARG A 105 -11.58 -45.95 6.08
C ARG A 105 -12.18 -46.37 4.74
N LEU A 106 -11.32 -46.56 3.75
CA LEU A 106 -11.70 -47.07 2.43
C LEU A 106 -11.84 -48.60 2.48
N ASP A 107 -12.85 -49.12 1.79
CA ASP A 107 -13.05 -50.57 1.64
C ASP A 107 -11.98 -51.23 0.77
N THR A 108 -11.38 -50.47 -0.15
CA THR A 108 -10.28 -50.90 -1.01
C THR A 108 -9.22 -49.80 -1.04
N PRO A 109 -8.02 -50.03 -0.50
CA PRO A 109 -6.93 -49.07 -0.55
C PRO A 109 -6.50 -48.74 -2.00
N ILE A 110 -6.07 -47.50 -2.22
CA ILE A 110 -5.59 -47.02 -3.53
C ILE A 110 -4.09 -46.76 -3.42
N THR A 111 -3.29 -47.37 -4.30
CA THR A 111 -1.84 -47.14 -4.35
C THR A 111 -1.50 -46.09 -5.39
N ILE A 112 -0.77 -45.05 -5.00
CA ILE A 112 -0.32 -43.98 -5.88
C ILE A 112 1.20 -43.85 -5.82
N LYS A 113 1.83 -43.38 -6.90
CA LYS A 113 3.26 -43.09 -6.92
C LYS A 113 3.55 -41.65 -6.51
N ALA A 114 4.64 -41.46 -5.81
CA ALA A 114 5.14 -40.14 -5.42
C ALA A 114 6.67 -40.13 -5.46
N ARG A 115 7.27 -38.95 -5.60
CA ARG A 115 8.72 -38.77 -5.55
C ARG A 115 9.13 -37.96 -4.33
N VAL A 116 10.08 -38.48 -3.55
CA VAL A 116 10.56 -37.82 -2.33
C VAL A 116 11.40 -36.60 -2.69
N GLY A 117 11.08 -35.43 -2.13
CA GLY A 117 11.78 -34.18 -2.40
C GLY A 117 11.82 -33.24 -1.20
N ALA A 118 12.61 -32.18 -1.30
CA ALA A 118 12.66 -31.07 -0.36
C ALA A 118 12.08 -29.81 -1.01
N PHE A 119 11.13 -29.15 -0.35
CA PHE A 119 10.54 -27.90 -0.83
C PHE A 119 11.37 -26.71 -0.37
N VAL A 120 12.06 -26.04 -1.30
CA VAL A 120 12.96 -24.92 -1.02
C VAL A 120 12.60 -23.77 -1.94
N LYS A 121 12.32 -22.58 -1.38
CA LYS A 121 12.02 -21.34 -2.14
C LYS A 121 10.94 -21.54 -3.24
N GLY A 122 9.86 -22.27 -2.93
CA GLY A 122 8.71 -22.42 -3.82
C GLY A 122 8.79 -23.56 -4.85
N ARG A 123 9.83 -24.40 -4.82
CA ARG A 123 9.97 -25.55 -5.72
C ARG A 123 10.46 -26.82 -5.01
N PRO A 124 10.04 -28.03 -5.43
CA PRO A 124 10.60 -29.27 -4.95
C PRO A 124 11.99 -29.53 -5.56
N VAL A 125 12.91 -30.03 -4.74
CA VAL A 125 14.28 -30.42 -5.09
C VAL A 125 14.43 -31.92 -4.79
N TYR A 126 14.95 -32.67 -5.75
CA TYR A 126 14.98 -34.14 -5.72
C TYR A 126 16.39 -34.73 -5.59
N GLU A 127 17.43 -33.91 -5.40
CA GLU A 127 18.82 -34.40 -5.31
C GLU A 127 19.57 -33.71 -4.17
N HIS A 128 20.44 -34.47 -3.49
CA HIS A 128 21.46 -33.93 -2.61
C HIS A 128 22.60 -33.36 -3.46
N THR A 129 22.70 -32.06 -3.66
CA THR A 129 23.73 -31.51 -4.55
C THR A 129 25.00 -31.05 -3.80
N PRO A 130 26.13 -31.75 -3.96
CA PRO A 130 27.46 -31.15 -4.10
C PRO A 130 27.81 -31.07 -5.59
N HIS A 131 28.01 -29.85 -6.11
CA HIS A 131 28.42 -29.45 -7.47
C HIS A 131 28.51 -30.51 -8.61
N ALA A 132 27.63 -30.39 -9.61
CA ALA A 132 27.93 -30.36 -11.06
C ALA A 132 26.62 -30.08 -11.83
N LEU A 133 26.57 -29.02 -12.64
CA LEU A 133 25.48 -28.79 -13.60
C LEU A 133 25.77 -29.55 -14.89
N PRO A 134 24.86 -30.37 -15.42
CA PRO A 134 24.86 -30.69 -16.85
C PRO A 134 24.06 -29.63 -17.62
N ASP A 135 24.62 -29.25 -18.76
CA ASP A 135 24.00 -28.43 -19.78
C ASP A 135 22.77 -29.09 -20.41
N THR A 136 21.81 -28.24 -20.80
CA THR A 136 20.66 -28.46 -21.71
C THR A 136 19.36 -29.01 -21.10
N PRO A 137 18.20 -28.32 -21.28
CA PRO A 137 16.89 -28.84 -20.89
C PRO A 137 16.37 -29.87 -21.90
N PRO A 138 15.71 -30.97 -21.46
CA PRO A 138 14.94 -31.82 -22.37
C PRO A 138 13.59 -31.15 -22.70
N ALA A 139 13.24 -31.20 -23.97
CA ALA A 139 11.90 -30.87 -24.45
C ALA A 139 10.88 -31.89 -23.93
N LEU A 140 9.75 -31.41 -23.42
CA LEU A 140 8.56 -32.21 -23.17
C LEU A 140 7.51 -31.85 -24.23
N VAL A 141 7.20 -32.84 -25.07
CA VAL A 141 6.08 -32.88 -26.01
C VAL A 141 4.98 -33.71 -25.34
N GLY A 142 3.74 -33.22 -25.35
CA GLY A 142 2.59 -33.97 -24.84
C GLY A 142 1.29 -33.17 -24.76
N GLU A 143 0.76 -32.80 -25.94
CA GLU A 143 -0.65 -32.55 -26.30
C GLU A 143 -1.53 -31.61 -25.43
N GLN A 144 -1.61 -30.35 -25.87
CA GLN A 144 -2.70 -29.41 -25.55
C GLN A 144 -3.95 -29.67 -26.43
N PRO A 145 -5.17 -29.28 -25.97
CA PRO A 145 -6.37 -29.21 -26.80
C PRO A 145 -6.14 -28.22 -27.96
N PRO A 146 -6.88 -28.31 -29.09
CA PRO A 146 -6.49 -27.66 -30.33
C PRO A 146 -6.36 -26.14 -30.14
N PRO A 147 -5.21 -25.53 -30.52
CA PRO A 147 -4.97 -24.12 -30.32
C PRO A 147 -5.91 -23.30 -31.22
N THR A 148 -6.51 -22.28 -30.62
CA THR A 148 -6.94 -21.10 -31.36
C THR A 148 -5.68 -20.51 -32.03
N GLU A 149 -5.77 -20.12 -33.30
CA GLU A 149 -4.64 -19.66 -34.13
C GLU A 149 -3.66 -18.75 -33.37
N GLU A 150 -2.49 -19.28 -32.96
CA GLU A 150 -1.42 -18.50 -32.34
C GLU A 150 -0.78 -17.59 -33.41
N ALA A 151 -1.04 -16.29 -33.29
CA ALA A 151 -0.21 -15.28 -33.93
C ALA A 151 1.22 -15.38 -33.35
N GLY A 152 2.23 -15.45 -34.22
CA GLY A 152 3.64 -15.49 -33.81
C GLY A 152 4.05 -14.30 -32.91
N PRO A 153 5.24 -14.37 -32.27
CA PRO A 153 5.69 -13.32 -31.34
C PRO A 153 5.67 -11.95 -32.02
N ARG A 154 5.04 -10.98 -31.35
CA ARG A 154 4.84 -9.63 -31.90
C ARG A 154 6.19 -8.93 -32.10
N GLU A 155 6.47 -8.53 -33.34
CA GLU A 155 7.71 -7.83 -33.69
C GLU A 155 7.52 -6.31 -33.67
N ILE A 156 8.43 -5.60 -33.02
CA ILE A 156 8.43 -4.14 -32.89
C ILE A 156 9.74 -3.61 -33.46
N THR A 157 9.68 -2.79 -34.51
CA THR A 157 10.90 -2.25 -35.15
C THR A 157 11.21 -0.86 -34.62
N ILE A 158 12.45 -0.65 -34.16
CA ILE A 158 12.92 0.65 -33.65
C ILE A 158 14.10 1.12 -34.52
N SER A 159 13.95 2.30 -35.12
CA SER A 159 14.98 2.96 -35.92
C SER A 159 15.90 3.84 -35.06
N LYS A 160 17.03 4.27 -35.62
CA LYS A 160 17.82 5.38 -35.05
C LYS A 160 16.97 6.66 -34.98
N ASN A 161 17.43 7.63 -34.18
CA ASN A 161 16.73 8.88 -33.92
C ASN A 161 15.29 8.67 -33.44
N THR A 162 15.12 7.79 -32.45
CA THR A 162 13.80 7.41 -31.92
C THR A 162 13.76 7.57 -30.41
N LEU A 163 12.74 8.29 -29.92
CA LEU A 163 12.32 8.32 -28.53
C LEU A 163 11.27 7.22 -28.30
N VAL A 164 11.53 6.30 -27.38
CA VAL A 164 10.62 5.22 -27.01
C VAL A 164 10.11 5.42 -25.59
N PHE A 165 8.79 5.49 -25.40
CA PHE A 165 8.19 5.42 -24.07
C PHE A 165 7.81 3.98 -23.73
N ILE A 166 8.23 3.50 -22.56
CA ILE A 166 7.65 2.29 -21.97
C ILE A 166 6.60 2.75 -20.96
N ALA A 167 5.33 2.39 -21.17
CA ALA A 167 4.19 2.86 -20.39
C ALA A 167 3.46 1.71 -19.68
N GLY A 168 2.90 1.97 -18.50
CA GLY A 168 2.18 0.97 -17.71
C GLY A 168 2.29 1.16 -16.20
N LEU A 169 1.41 0.50 -15.45
CA LEU A 169 1.37 0.56 -13.98
C LEU A 169 2.65 0.01 -13.33
N SER A 170 2.94 0.40 -12.07
CA SER A 170 3.97 -0.32 -11.31
C SER A 170 3.56 -1.79 -11.17
N GLY A 171 4.51 -2.73 -11.26
CA GLY A 171 4.21 -4.17 -11.30
C GLY A 171 3.86 -4.72 -12.69
N SER A 172 3.67 -3.88 -13.72
CA SER A 172 3.31 -4.35 -15.08
C SER A 172 4.47 -4.97 -15.88
N GLY A 173 5.71 -4.93 -15.37
CA GLY A 173 6.89 -5.50 -16.05
C GLY A 173 7.71 -4.54 -16.92
N LYS A 174 7.43 -3.22 -16.90
CA LYS A 174 8.14 -2.20 -17.71
C LYS A 174 9.67 -2.30 -17.69
N SER A 175 10.27 -2.22 -16.50
CA SER A 175 11.73 -2.26 -16.37
C SER A 175 12.31 -3.61 -16.82
N THR A 176 11.56 -4.71 -16.62
CA THR A 176 11.93 -6.04 -17.13
C THR A 176 11.90 -6.06 -18.65
N PHE A 177 10.84 -5.53 -19.26
CA PHE A 177 10.69 -5.41 -20.70
C PHE A 177 11.80 -4.53 -21.31
N ALA A 178 12.11 -3.40 -20.68
CA ALA A 178 13.17 -2.48 -21.09
C ALA A 178 14.52 -3.20 -21.15
N ARG A 179 14.96 -3.79 -20.03
CA ARG A 179 16.25 -4.49 -19.92
C ARG A 179 16.35 -5.71 -20.83
N LYS A 180 15.22 -6.37 -21.09
CA LYS A 180 15.19 -7.52 -22.00
C LYS A 180 15.43 -7.12 -23.45
N ASN A 181 14.91 -5.96 -23.88
CA ASN A 181 14.76 -5.61 -25.28
C ASN A 181 15.61 -4.43 -25.75
N PHE A 182 16.23 -3.67 -24.84
CA PHE A 182 17.06 -2.51 -25.17
C PHE A 182 18.38 -2.58 -24.39
N PRO A 183 19.49 -2.12 -24.97
CA PRO A 183 20.73 -2.01 -24.23
C PRO A 183 20.59 -1.02 -23.08
N SER A 184 21.23 -1.31 -21.96
CA SER A 184 21.23 -0.55 -20.71
C SER A 184 21.55 0.93 -20.94
N GLU A 185 22.51 1.23 -21.82
CA GLU A 185 22.92 2.60 -22.17
C GLU A 185 21.83 3.42 -22.88
N ALA A 186 20.87 2.77 -23.56
CA ALA A 186 19.75 3.45 -24.22
C ALA A 186 18.58 3.70 -23.25
N ILE A 187 18.56 3.03 -22.09
CA ILE A 187 17.48 3.11 -21.11
C ILE A 187 17.72 4.26 -20.13
N VAL A 188 16.83 5.24 -20.17
CA VAL A 188 16.76 6.34 -19.20
C VAL A 188 15.69 6.00 -18.17
N SER A 189 16.10 5.29 -17.11
CA SER A 189 15.19 4.87 -16.02
C SER A 189 15.12 5.92 -14.93
N THR A 190 13.91 6.41 -14.64
CA THR A 190 13.71 7.41 -13.57
C THR A 190 14.04 6.85 -12.18
N ASP A 191 13.87 5.56 -11.96
CA ASP A 191 14.26 4.88 -10.72
C ASP A 191 15.80 4.79 -10.60
N GLY A 192 16.50 4.50 -11.70
CA GLY A 192 17.96 4.48 -11.75
C GLY A 192 18.56 5.86 -11.48
N LEU A 193 18.04 6.90 -12.14
CA LEU A 193 18.46 8.28 -11.91
C LEU A 193 18.16 8.77 -10.48
N ARG A 194 17.10 8.29 -9.83
CA ARG A 194 16.85 8.56 -8.40
C ARG A 194 17.95 7.96 -7.53
N ALA A 195 18.33 6.71 -7.77
CA ALA A 195 19.42 6.08 -7.04
C ALA A 195 20.75 6.82 -7.25
N GLU A 196 21.07 7.24 -8.48
CA GLU A 196 22.27 8.04 -8.78
C GLU A 196 22.31 9.38 -8.01
N MET A 197 21.15 9.97 -7.68
CA MET A 197 21.09 11.27 -6.98
C MET A 197 21.10 11.15 -5.46
N THR A 198 20.54 10.08 -4.89
CA THR A 198 20.23 9.99 -3.45
C THR A 198 20.69 8.70 -2.77
N ASN A 199 21.26 7.77 -3.52
CA ASN A 199 21.41 6.34 -3.16
C ASN A 199 20.08 5.64 -2.83
N ASN A 200 18.94 6.27 -3.08
CA ASN A 200 17.62 5.72 -2.80
C ASN A 200 16.70 5.83 -4.03
N PRO A 201 16.48 4.74 -4.80
CA PRO A 201 15.62 4.76 -5.98
C PRO A 201 14.14 5.05 -5.67
N ALA A 202 13.70 4.91 -4.41
CA ALA A 202 12.34 5.21 -4.00
C ALA A 202 12.10 6.69 -3.64
N ASN A 203 13.17 7.50 -3.52
CA ASN A 203 13.11 8.90 -3.12
C ASN A 203 12.33 9.76 -4.13
N GLN A 204 11.12 10.20 -3.78
CA GLN A 204 10.25 11.00 -4.64
C GLN A 204 10.46 12.51 -4.51
N ILE A 205 11.21 12.99 -3.51
CA ILE A 205 11.47 14.42 -3.32
C ILE A 205 12.25 14.98 -4.52
N VAL A 206 13.18 14.19 -5.06
CA VAL A 206 14.05 14.59 -6.17
C VAL A 206 13.42 14.38 -7.56
N SER A 207 12.18 13.90 -7.66
CA SER A 207 11.51 13.61 -8.93
C SER A 207 11.59 14.75 -9.96
N PRO A 208 11.38 16.03 -9.61
CA PRO A 208 11.54 17.13 -10.58
C PRO A 208 12.97 17.24 -11.15
N ARG A 209 14.00 17.00 -10.34
CA ARG A 209 15.42 17.03 -10.75
C ARG A 209 15.79 15.81 -11.56
N VAL A 210 15.21 14.66 -11.25
CA VAL A 210 15.35 13.42 -12.03
C VAL A 210 14.83 13.61 -13.44
N PHE A 211 13.66 14.22 -13.62
CA PHE A 211 13.13 14.53 -14.94
C PHE A 211 13.99 15.56 -15.68
N GLU A 212 14.56 16.55 -14.99
CA GLU A 212 15.52 17.49 -15.58
C GLU A 212 16.77 16.77 -16.12
N LEU A 213 17.34 15.84 -15.35
CA LEU A 213 18.47 15.02 -15.79
C LEU A 213 18.09 14.10 -16.95
N ALA A 214 16.94 13.43 -16.87
CA ALA A 214 16.43 12.60 -17.95
C ALA A 214 16.29 13.41 -19.24
N CYS A 215 15.74 14.62 -19.18
CA CYS A 215 15.62 15.52 -20.32
C CYS A 215 16.98 15.88 -20.91
N ARG A 216 18.01 16.13 -20.08
CA ARG A 216 19.38 16.41 -20.55
C ARG A 216 19.95 15.20 -21.30
N ILE A 217 19.86 14.00 -20.73
CA ILE A 217 20.35 12.76 -21.35
C ILE A 217 19.64 12.51 -22.68
N VAL A 218 18.31 12.60 -22.70
CA VAL A 218 17.51 12.40 -23.92
C VAL A 218 17.85 13.45 -24.98
N THR A 219 18.00 14.71 -24.60
CA THR A 219 18.37 15.79 -25.53
C THR A 219 19.69 15.49 -26.22
N GLU A 220 20.72 15.09 -25.47
CA GLU A 220 22.04 14.82 -26.03
C GLU A 220 22.04 13.56 -26.91
N ARG A 221 21.30 12.52 -26.53
CA ARG A 221 21.14 11.31 -27.37
C ARG A 221 20.42 11.64 -28.68
N LEU A 222 19.27 12.32 -28.63
CA LEU A 222 18.47 12.59 -29.83
C LEU A 222 19.16 13.59 -30.78
N LYS A 223 19.89 14.60 -30.27
CA LYS A 223 20.72 15.49 -31.11
C LYS A 223 21.75 14.74 -31.96
N LYS A 224 22.18 13.57 -31.50
CA LYS A 224 23.16 12.71 -32.18
C LYS A 224 22.50 11.63 -33.03
N GLY A 225 21.17 11.63 -33.13
CA GLY A 225 20.42 10.62 -33.87
C GLY A 225 20.35 9.26 -33.16
N GLU A 226 20.53 9.21 -31.85
CA GLU A 226 20.52 7.96 -31.07
C GLU A 226 19.12 7.56 -30.58
N ILE A 227 18.99 6.31 -30.15
CA ILE A 227 17.77 5.81 -29.50
C ILE A 227 17.77 6.22 -28.02
N ALA A 228 16.64 6.72 -27.53
CA ALA A 228 16.42 6.97 -26.10
C ALA A 228 15.14 6.30 -25.61
N VAL A 229 15.23 5.46 -24.57
CA VAL A 229 14.10 4.69 -24.03
C VAL A 229 13.77 5.18 -22.63
N ILE A 230 12.58 5.75 -22.43
CA ILE A 230 12.14 6.25 -21.12
C ILE A 230 11.44 5.14 -20.34
N ASP A 231 12.10 4.65 -19.30
CA ASP A 231 11.51 3.74 -18.31
C ASP A 231 10.95 4.54 -17.13
N ALA A 232 9.64 4.80 -17.20
CA ALA A 232 8.82 5.46 -16.19
C ALA A 232 7.37 4.96 -16.31
N GLN A 233 6.42 5.50 -15.53
CA GLN A 233 5.01 5.10 -15.68
C GLN A 233 4.42 5.59 -17.02
N ASN A 234 4.79 6.79 -17.47
CA ASN A 234 4.41 7.40 -18.76
C ASN A 234 2.90 7.33 -19.08
N LEU A 235 2.04 7.34 -18.06
CA LEU A 235 0.59 7.15 -18.21
C LEU A 235 -0.10 8.41 -18.74
N THR A 236 0.35 9.60 -18.38
CA THR A 236 -0.32 10.86 -18.78
C THR A 236 0.42 11.57 -19.92
N ALA A 237 -0.33 12.29 -20.77
CA ALA A 237 0.26 13.13 -21.81
C ALA A 237 1.18 14.23 -21.22
N GLY A 238 0.85 14.74 -20.03
CA GLY A 238 1.68 15.71 -19.31
C GLY A 238 3.07 15.17 -18.97
N ASP A 239 3.17 13.91 -18.53
CA ASP A 239 4.46 13.27 -18.21
C ASP A 239 5.34 13.11 -19.46
N ARG A 240 4.72 12.88 -20.62
CA ARG A 240 5.40 12.68 -21.92
C ARG A 240 5.78 13.99 -22.61
N ALA A 241 5.01 15.06 -22.39
CA ALA A 241 5.09 16.32 -23.15
C ALA A 241 6.50 16.94 -23.20
N GLN A 242 7.24 16.87 -22.09
CA GLN A 242 8.60 17.41 -22.03
C GLN A 242 9.57 16.66 -22.96
N PHE A 243 9.41 15.34 -23.09
CA PHE A 243 10.27 14.50 -23.93
C PHE A 243 9.83 14.53 -25.40
N THR A 244 8.51 14.56 -25.67
CA THR A 244 8.01 14.70 -27.05
C THR A 244 8.42 16.04 -27.66
N LYS A 245 8.47 17.12 -26.86
CA LYS A 245 9.01 18.41 -27.30
C LYS A 245 10.50 18.33 -27.67
N ILE A 246 11.29 17.57 -26.91
CA ILE A 246 12.71 17.34 -27.23
C ILE A 246 12.83 16.56 -28.54
N ALA A 247 12.04 15.50 -28.71
CA ALA A 247 12.03 14.71 -29.94
C ALA A 247 11.64 15.52 -31.17
N GLN A 248 10.60 16.36 -31.08
CA GLN A 248 10.20 17.28 -32.14
C GLN A 248 11.33 18.26 -32.52
N GLY A 249 12.06 18.79 -31.53
CA GLY A 249 13.19 19.68 -31.78
C GLY A 249 14.41 18.99 -32.42
N ALA A 250 14.52 17.67 -32.30
CA ALA A 250 15.57 16.84 -32.88
C ALA A 250 15.12 16.09 -34.15
N ASP A 251 13.91 16.35 -34.66
CA ASP A 251 13.29 15.62 -35.77
C ASP A 251 13.30 14.09 -35.56
N ALA A 252 13.12 13.68 -34.30
CA ALA A 252 13.15 12.28 -33.87
C ALA A 252 11.76 11.65 -33.90
N GLU A 253 11.70 10.37 -34.28
CA GLU A 253 10.47 9.57 -34.20
C GLU A 253 10.08 9.33 -32.74
N VAL A 254 8.78 9.33 -32.44
CA VAL A 254 8.26 9.05 -31.10
C VAL A 254 7.41 7.78 -31.13
N LYS A 255 7.80 6.78 -30.36
CA LYS A 255 7.05 5.52 -30.21
C LYS A 255 6.67 5.27 -28.75
N ALA A 256 5.58 4.55 -28.52
CA ALA A 256 5.17 4.10 -27.19
C ALA A 256 4.87 2.61 -27.18
N ILE A 257 5.40 1.90 -26.18
CA ILE A 257 5.11 0.50 -25.88
C ILE A 257 4.36 0.49 -24.54
N PHE A 258 3.06 0.21 -24.58
CA PHE A 258 2.19 0.20 -23.42
C PHE A 258 1.96 -1.24 -22.95
N LEU A 259 2.42 -1.57 -21.75
CA LEU A 259 2.17 -2.86 -21.10
C LEU A 259 0.80 -2.82 -20.42
N ASP A 260 -0.20 -3.38 -21.11
CA ASP A 260 -1.61 -3.46 -20.71
C ASP A 260 -1.83 -4.59 -19.69
N VAL A 261 -1.32 -4.38 -18.48
CA VAL A 261 -1.50 -5.30 -17.34
C VAL A 261 -2.53 -4.69 -16.38
N PRO A 262 -3.66 -5.39 -16.11
CA PRO A 262 -4.67 -4.91 -15.19
C PRO A 262 -4.14 -4.61 -13.78
N PRO A 263 -4.74 -3.67 -13.03
CA PRO A 263 -4.27 -3.30 -11.69
C PRO A 263 -4.15 -4.47 -10.71
N ASP A 264 -5.09 -5.42 -10.72
CA ASP A 264 -5.10 -6.53 -9.76
C ASP A 264 -3.93 -7.49 -10.01
N GLU A 265 -3.65 -7.79 -11.28
CA GLU A 265 -2.48 -8.57 -11.69
C GLU A 265 -1.17 -7.83 -11.37
N ALA A 266 -1.14 -6.52 -11.62
CA ALA A 266 0.02 -5.69 -11.29
C ALA A 266 0.28 -5.65 -9.77
N ILE A 267 -0.77 -5.61 -8.93
CA ILE A 267 -0.68 -5.70 -7.47
C ILE A 267 -0.16 -7.09 -7.04
N ALA A 268 -0.69 -8.17 -7.61
CA ALA A 268 -0.24 -9.52 -7.31
C ALA A 268 1.26 -9.69 -7.61
N ARG A 269 1.69 -9.26 -8.80
CA ARG A 269 3.11 -9.23 -9.19
C ARG A 269 3.94 -8.33 -8.28
N ASP A 270 3.41 -7.19 -7.86
CA ASP A 270 4.14 -6.24 -7.02
C ASP A 270 4.37 -6.76 -5.60
N ARG A 271 3.47 -7.58 -5.06
CA ARG A 271 3.64 -8.25 -3.76
C ARG A 271 4.80 -9.24 -3.73
N GLU A 272 5.11 -9.86 -4.87
CA GLU A 272 6.21 -10.82 -5.01
C GLU A 272 7.57 -10.13 -5.26
N ARG A 273 7.58 -8.81 -5.50
CA ARG A 273 8.83 -8.07 -5.73
C ARG A 273 9.54 -7.83 -4.41
N VAL A 274 10.86 -8.01 -4.44
CA VAL A 274 11.79 -7.53 -3.39
C VAL A 274 11.54 -6.05 -3.07
N LYS A 275 11.19 -5.25 -4.08
CA LYS A 275 10.82 -3.83 -3.95
C LYS A 275 9.36 -3.61 -4.38
N ALA A 276 8.44 -3.95 -3.48
CA ALA A 276 7.02 -3.70 -3.68
C ALA A 276 6.71 -2.19 -3.61
N THR A 277 5.90 -1.70 -4.53
CA THR A 277 5.38 -0.33 -4.58
C THR A 277 4.21 -0.15 -3.60
N GLY A 278 3.45 -1.22 -3.35
CA GLY A 278 2.31 -1.28 -2.44
C GLY A 278 0.96 -1.30 -3.16
N ALA A 279 0.07 -2.19 -2.69
CA ALA A 279 -1.22 -2.45 -3.32
C ALA A 279 -2.10 -1.19 -3.43
N GLU A 280 -2.18 -0.41 -2.35
CA GLU A 280 -2.99 0.82 -2.31
C GLU A 280 -2.49 1.89 -3.29
N TYR A 281 -1.17 1.98 -3.52
CA TYR A 281 -0.61 2.92 -4.50
C TYR A 281 -0.99 2.56 -5.93
N ILE A 282 -0.95 1.27 -6.28
CA ILE A 282 -1.33 0.77 -7.60
C ILE A 282 -2.84 0.91 -7.81
N ALA A 283 -3.64 0.53 -6.80
CA ALA A 283 -5.10 0.66 -6.83
C ALA A 283 -5.55 2.11 -7.07
N ARG A 284 -4.94 3.09 -6.39
CA ARG A 284 -5.23 4.53 -6.60
C ARG A 284 -4.92 5.02 -8.02
N ARG A 285 -4.08 4.32 -8.78
CA ARG A 285 -3.74 4.65 -10.17
C ARG A 285 -4.61 3.95 -11.21
N LYS A 286 -5.55 3.10 -10.80
CA LYS A 286 -6.49 2.40 -11.70
C LYS A 286 -7.15 3.35 -12.70
N ALA A 287 -7.75 4.45 -12.21
CA ALA A 287 -8.40 5.43 -13.08
C ALA A 287 -7.44 6.07 -14.10
N ARG A 288 -6.20 6.38 -13.69
CA ARG A 288 -5.19 6.93 -14.62
C ARG A 288 -4.76 5.92 -15.66
N TYR A 289 -4.63 4.65 -15.28
CA TYR A 289 -4.32 3.57 -16.21
C TYR A 289 -5.46 3.33 -17.20
N GLU A 290 -6.71 3.30 -16.75
CA GLU A 290 -7.88 3.14 -17.63
C GLU A 290 -8.05 4.31 -18.59
N ASP A 291 -7.74 5.54 -18.14
CA ASP A 291 -7.71 6.72 -18.99
C ASP A 291 -6.56 6.66 -20.01
N ALA A 292 -5.35 6.31 -19.56
CA ALA A 292 -4.19 6.12 -20.42
C ALA A 292 -4.44 5.05 -21.50
N ARG A 293 -5.01 3.90 -21.12
CA ARG A 293 -5.37 2.80 -22.02
C ARG A 293 -6.31 3.23 -23.14
N ARG A 294 -7.23 4.16 -22.85
CA ARG A 294 -8.18 4.73 -23.82
C ARG A 294 -7.58 5.82 -24.69
N THR A 295 -6.71 6.66 -24.12
CA THR A 295 -6.25 7.89 -24.75
C THR A 295 -4.91 7.74 -25.49
N ILE A 296 -4.04 6.81 -25.08
CA ILE A 296 -2.68 6.73 -25.61
C ILE A 296 -2.63 6.39 -27.11
N LEU A 297 -3.57 5.58 -27.60
CA LEU A 297 -3.71 5.23 -29.02
C LEU A 297 -4.08 6.43 -29.90
N HIS A 298 -4.62 7.49 -29.30
CA HIS A 298 -5.09 8.69 -30.00
C HIS A 298 -4.25 9.92 -29.69
N ASP A 299 -3.11 9.77 -29.00
CA ASP A 299 -2.23 10.88 -28.67
C ASP A 299 -1.49 11.37 -29.94
N PRO A 300 -1.76 12.60 -30.42
CA PRO A 300 -1.17 13.11 -31.66
C PRO A 300 0.33 13.39 -31.53
N THR A 301 0.90 13.31 -30.32
CA THR A 301 2.34 13.48 -30.08
C THR A 301 3.13 12.18 -30.21
N LEU A 302 2.44 11.03 -30.38
CA LEU A 302 3.03 9.72 -30.57
C LEU A 302 2.85 9.29 -32.04
N GLY A 303 3.91 8.75 -32.65
CA GLY A 303 3.87 8.23 -34.02
C GLY A 303 3.28 6.82 -34.07
N GLU A 304 3.94 5.86 -33.40
CA GLU A 304 3.49 4.47 -33.31
C GLU A 304 3.24 4.08 -31.85
N VAL A 305 2.11 3.42 -31.58
CA VAL A 305 1.74 2.92 -30.24
C VAL A 305 1.49 1.42 -30.31
N VAL A 306 2.26 0.65 -29.53
CA VAL A 306 2.13 -0.81 -29.42
C VAL A 306 1.58 -1.15 -28.04
N MET A 307 0.38 -1.74 -28.01
CA MET A 307 -0.25 -2.25 -26.79
C MET A 307 0.13 -3.72 -26.61
N LEU A 308 0.77 -4.11 -25.50
CA LEU A 308 1.14 -5.49 -25.20
C LEU A 308 0.45 -5.96 -23.93
N SER A 309 -0.25 -7.09 -23.98
CA SER A 309 -0.75 -7.77 -22.78
C SER A 309 0.41 -8.28 -21.89
N GLY A 310 0.10 -8.74 -20.67
CA GLY A 310 1.09 -9.38 -19.79
C GLY A 310 1.84 -10.52 -20.46
N GLU A 311 1.12 -11.41 -21.16
CA GLU A 311 1.70 -12.55 -21.89
C GLU A 311 2.49 -12.09 -23.13
N GLU A 312 1.92 -11.20 -23.96
CA GLU A 312 2.60 -10.68 -25.15
C GLU A 312 3.90 -9.94 -24.80
N SER A 313 3.92 -9.21 -23.69
CA SER A 313 5.13 -8.50 -23.23
C SER A 313 6.30 -9.46 -22.95
N SER A 314 6.00 -10.70 -22.57
CA SER A 314 7.01 -11.71 -22.29
C SER A 314 7.60 -12.35 -23.55
N THR A 315 6.86 -12.37 -24.67
CA THR A 315 7.27 -13.03 -25.93
C THR A 315 7.64 -12.06 -27.05
N ALA A 316 7.21 -10.79 -26.96
CA ALA A 316 7.49 -9.76 -27.96
C ALA A 316 9.01 -9.57 -28.20
N ARG A 317 9.34 -9.26 -29.46
CA ARG A 317 10.72 -9.07 -29.92
C ARG A 317 10.89 -7.66 -30.47
N VAL A 318 11.90 -6.95 -29.98
CA VAL A 318 12.28 -5.63 -30.50
C VAL A 318 13.43 -5.77 -31.49
N ASN A 319 13.18 -5.39 -32.74
CA ASN A 319 14.15 -5.38 -33.82
C ASN A 319 14.92 -4.04 -33.79
N LEU A 320 16.14 -4.09 -33.26
CA LEU A 320 17.06 -2.95 -33.15
C LEU A 320 18.05 -2.88 -34.34
N PRO A 321 18.63 -1.69 -34.60
CA PRO A 321 19.77 -1.54 -35.51
C PRO A 321 20.95 -2.43 -35.09
N PRO A 322 21.81 -2.87 -36.02
CA PRO A 322 22.87 -3.86 -35.74
C PRO A 322 23.77 -3.51 -34.55
N GLU A 323 24.27 -2.28 -34.49
CA GLU A 323 25.09 -1.78 -33.38
C GLU A 323 24.41 -1.85 -32.00
N TYR A 324 23.11 -1.54 -31.92
CA TYR A 324 22.33 -1.64 -30.69
C TYR A 324 22.04 -3.09 -30.30
N ARG A 325 21.97 -3.99 -31.28
CA ARG A 325 21.80 -5.43 -31.06
C ARG A 325 23.07 -6.03 -30.47
N GLU A 326 24.24 -5.65 -30.98
CA GLU A 326 25.53 -6.05 -30.43
C GLU A 326 25.70 -5.57 -28.99
N MET A 327 25.33 -4.32 -28.69
CA MET A 327 25.32 -3.79 -27.31
C MET A 327 24.38 -4.59 -26.39
N LEU A 328 23.17 -4.89 -26.86
CA LEU A 328 22.21 -5.69 -26.09
C LEU A 328 22.68 -7.12 -25.86
N GLU A 329 23.39 -7.71 -26.83
CA GLU A 329 24.00 -9.04 -26.68
C GLU A 329 25.13 -9.03 -25.65
N ALA A 330 25.97 -7.99 -25.64
CA ALA A 330 27.00 -7.79 -24.62
C ALA A 330 26.39 -7.63 -23.21
N ASP A 331 25.33 -6.84 -23.07
CA ASP A 331 24.60 -6.70 -21.80
C ASP A 331 24.02 -8.03 -21.33
N ARG A 332 23.49 -8.85 -22.24
CA ARG A 332 22.96 -10.18 -21.93
C ARG A 332 24.06 -11.14 -21.52
N GLU A 333 25.22 -11.09 -22.17
CA GLU A 333 26.39 -11.88 -21.80
C GLU A 333 26.86 -11.52 -20.39
N LEU A 334 27.00 -10.22 -20.11
CA LEU A 334 27.36 -9.70 -18.79
C LEU A 334 26.33 -10.10 -17.72
N ALA A 335 25.03 -10.01 -18.03
CA ALA A 335 23.96 -10.40 -17.10
C ALA A 335 23.96 -11.92 -16.81
N ARG A 336 24.26 -12.77 -17.80
CA ARG A 336 24.41 -14.22 -17.58
C ARG A 336 25.62 -14.52 -16.71
N GLU A 337 26.73 -13.83 -16.92
CA GLU A 337 27.95 -14.01 -16.12
C GLU A 337 27.80 -13.44 -14.70
N GLY A 338 27.07 -12.33 -14.56
CA GLY A 338 26.64 -11.76 -13.29
C GLY A 338 25.71 -12.68 -12.51
N ALA A 339 24.71 -13.29 -13.16
CA ALA A 339 23.83 -14.28 -12.54
C ALA A 339 24.57 -15.55 -12.09
N ARG A 340 25.60 -15.98 -12.86
CA ARG A 340 26.51 -17.08 -12.46
C ARG A 340 27.34 -16.70 -11.23
N SER A 341 27.80 -15.45 -11.16
CA SER A 341 28.57 -14.90 -10.03
C SER A 341 27.70 -14.67 -8.79
N GLU A 342 26.46 -14.20 -8.94
CA GLU A 342 25.48 -14.06 -7.85
C GLU A 342 25.00 -15.41 -7.32
N LEU A 343 24.89 -16.46 -8.15
CA LEU A 343 24.62 -17.81 -7.66
C LEU A 343 25.74 -18.29 -6.73
N MET A 344 27.00 -18.00 -7.11
CA MET A 344 28.20 -18.26 -6.29
C MET A 344 28.21 -17.46 -4.98
N ILE A 345 27.82 -16.18 -5.01
CA ILE A 345 27.78 -15.30 -3.83
C ILE A 345 26.55 -15.56 -2.94
N SER A 346 25.42 -16.00 -3.51
CA SER A 346 24.19 -16.29 -2.77
C SER A 346 24.27 -17.59 -1.95
N MET A 347 25.11 -18.55 -2.37
CA MET A 347 25.49 -19.71 -1.55
C MET A 347 26.36 -19.32 -0.35
N VAL A 348 26.99 -18.15 -0.41
CA VAL A 348 27.90 -17.62 0.62
C VAL A 348 27.17 -16.66 1.57
N ARG A 349 26.13 -15.95 1.11
CA ARG A 349 25.30 -15.03 1.95
C ARG A 349 24.44 -15.72 3.01
N ALA A 350 24.21 -17.04 2.93
CA ALA A 350 23.51 -17.79 3.98
C ALA A 350 24.34 -18.01 5.26
N GLY A 351 25.60 -17.54 5.31
CA GLY A 351 26.45 -17.57 6.51
C GLY A 351 27.25 -16.29 6.77
N ILE A 352 27.07 -15.21 5.99
CA ILE A 352 28.01 -14.07 5.96
C ILE A 352 27.30 -12.73 6.22
N ILE A 353 26.68 -12.61 7.39
CA ILE A 353 26.58 -11.32 8.08
C ILE A 353 27.24 -11.42 9.47
N ALA A 354 27.30 -12.60 10.09
CA ALA A 354 28.07 -12.83 11.32
C ALA A 354 29.54 -13.27 11.09
N GLU A 355 29.89 -13.84 9.92
CA GLU A 355 31.28 -14.25 9.63
C GLU A 355 32.09 -13.23 8.84
N LYS A 356 31.49 -12.19 8.24
CA LYS A 356 32.26 -11.23 7.41
C LYS A 356 33.20 -10.37 8.26
N GLU A 357 32.76 -9.95 9.44
CA GLU A 357 33.61 -9.26 10.41
C GLU A 357 34.66 -10.17 11.05
N ASN A 358 34.40 -11.49 11.14
CA ASN A 358 35.30 -12.46 11.80
C ASN A 358 36.25 -13.22 10.85
N LYS A 359 35.99 -13.32 9.54
CA LYS A 359 36.85 -14.02 8.57
C LYS A 359 37.62 -13.11 7.60
N GLU A 360 37.16 -11.89 7.31
CA GLU A 360 37.96 -10.93 6.51
C GLU A 360 39.16 -10.35 7.31
N GLY A 361 39.16 -10.51 8.64
CA GLY A 361 40.21 -10.06 9.54
C GLY A 361 41.60 -10.68 9.33
N GLU A 362 41.72 -11.80 8.61
CA GLU A 362 43.02 -12.44 8.34
C GLU A 362 43.58 -12.18 6.93
N GLN A 363 42.75 -11.89 5.93
CA GLN A 363 43.18 -11.84 4.52
C GLN A 363 43.41 -10.42 3.96
N TYR A 364 42.87 -9.37 4.61
CA TYR A 364 42.98 -7.97 4.17
C TYR A 364 43.51 -7.05 5.29
N ARG A 365 44.75 -7.27 5.74
CA ARG A 365 45.47 -6.34 6.64
C ARG A 365 45.99 -5.11 5.90
N GLY A 366 45.12 -4.16 5.57
CA GLY A 366 45.50 -2.83 5.07
C GLY A 366 44.89 -1.71 5.91
N GLU A 367 45.46 -0.50 5.84
CA GLU A 367 44.92 0.67 6.56
C GLU A 367 43.52 1.05 6.02
N SER A 368 42.71 1.73 6.84
CA SER A 368 41.47 2.37 6.39
C SER A 368 41.71 3.83 6.02
N LEU A 369 41.20 4.28 4.87
CA LEU A 369 41.12 5.69 4.54
C LEU A 369 39.85 6.27 5.16
N GLU A 370 40.02 7.08 6.20
CA GLU A 370 38.93 7.78 6.86
C GLU A 370 38.54 9.04 6.08
N ILE A 371 37.25 9.16 5.73
CA ILE A 371 36.69 10.33 5.05
C ILE A 371 35.45 10.86 5.78
N PRO A 372 35.23 12.19 5.85
CA PRO A 372 34.00 12.71 6.43
C PRO A 372 32.76 12.33 5.61
N ALA A 373 31.62 12.11 6.26
CA ALA A 373 30.33 11.92 5.57
C ALA A 373 29.97 13.09 4.66
N GLY A 374 29.44 12.77 3.48
CA GLY A 374 29.12 13.75 2.44
C GLY A 374 30.36 14.31 1.71
N ALA A 375 31.53 13.67 1.87
CA ALA A 375 32.74 14.04 1.14
C ALA A 375 32.64 13.74 -0.36
N VAL A 376 33.38 14.51 -1.14
CA VAL A 376 33.59 14.28 -2.57
C VAL A 376 35.02 13.83 -2.81
N LEU A 377 35.18 12.60 -3.30
CA LEU A 377 36.47 12.02 -3.66
C LEU A 377 36.69 12.17 -5.15
N PHE A 378 37.86 12.66 -5.55
CA PHE A 378 38.25 12.76 -6.95
C PHE A 378 39.29 11.69 -7.27
N ALA A 379 39.05 10.87 -8.28
CA ALA A 379 40.01 9.87 -8.73
C ALA A 379 40.35 10.06 -10.21
N GLU A 380 41.61 10.43 -10.47
CA GLU A 380 42.15 10.55 -11.82
C GLU A 380 42.76 9.23 -12.28
N GLY A 381 42.60 8.89 -13.56
CA GLY A 381 43.11 7.65 -14.13
C GLY A 381 42.15 6.48 -13.93
N ALA A 382 40.84 6.71 -14.15
CA ALA A 382 39.78 5.69 -14.04
C ALA A 382 39.98 4.44 -14.93
N ASP A 383 40.92 4.47 -15.87
CA ASP A 383 41.35 3.34 -16.69
C ASP A 383 42.30 2.38 -15.95
N ASP A 384 42.86 2.81 -14.82
CA ASP A 384 43.71 1.96 -13.97
C ASP A 384 42.87 0.85 -13.32
N LYS A 385 43.24 -0.39 -13.62
CA LYS A 385 42.54 -1.58 -13.15
C LYS A 385 42.49 -1.67 -11.62
N ARG A 386 43.58 -1.31 -10.92
CA ARG A 386 43.64 -1.39 -9.46
C ARG A 386 42.74 -0.34 -8.82
N LEU A 387 42.70 0.86 -9.37
CA LEU A 387 41.79 1.91 -8.91
C LEU A 387 40.33 1.48 -9.09
N ARG A 388 39.98 0.91 -10.26
CA ARG A 388 38.63 0.39 -10.51
C ARG A 388 38.25 -0.71 -9.52
N GLU A 389 39.11 -1.72 -9.32
CA GLU A 389 38.91 -2.79 -8.34
C GLU A 389 38.79 -2.24 -6.89
N PHE A 390 39.53 -1.18 -6.55
CA PHE A 390 39.42 -0.51 -5.25
C PHE A 390 38.08 0.23 -5.08
N LEU A 391 37.61 0.93 -6.12
CA LEU A 391 36.34 1.66 -6.07
C LEU A 391 35.14 0.71 -5.99
N GLU A 392 35.12 -0.35 -6.80
CA GLU A 392 34.06 -1.38 -6.79
C GLU A 392 33.97 -2.10 -5.44
N ARG A 393 35.10 -2.23 -4.72
CA ARG A 393 35.14 -2.83 -3.39
C ARG A 393 34.59 -1.92 -2.29
N ASN A 394 34.76 -0.60 -2.42
CA ASN A 394 34.51 0.36 -1.34
C ASN A 394 33.26 1.21 -1.51
N PHE A 395 32.72 1.30 -2.73
CA PHE A 395 31.59 2.17 -3.04
C PHE A 395 30.55 1.41 -3.86
N ILE A 396 29.28 1.69 -3.61
CA ILE A 396 28.22 1.21 -4.51
C ILE A 396 28.28 2.00 -5.83
N SER A 397 27.82 1.39 -6.93
CA SER A 397 27.87 2.01 -8.26
C SER A 397 27.20 3.39 -8.29
N HIS A 398 26.13 3.60 -7.52
CA HIS A 398 25.43 4.88 -7.44
C HIS A 398 26.20 5.99 -6.72
N GLN A 399 27.27 5.67 -5.98
CA GLN A 399 28.17 6.66 -5.37
C GLN A 399 29.21 7.19 -6.36
N ILE A 400 29.39 6.55 -7.52
CA ILE A 400 30.43 6.88 -8.49
C ILE A 400 29.81 7.64 -9.67
N ILE A 401 30.30 8.86 -9.91
CA ILE A 401 30.06 9.62 -11.14
C ILE A 401 31.27 9.45 -12.04
N ASP A 402 31.17 8.55 -13.01
CA ASP A 402 32.25 8.25 -13.95
C ASP A 402 32.08 8.95 -15.30
N ALA A 403 33.14 9.64 -15.74
CA ALA A 403 33.13 10.37 -17.00
C ALA A 403 32.94 9.46 -18.22
N ALA A 404 33.53 8.25 -18.24
CA ALA A 404 33.41 7.32 -19.35
C ALA A 404 32.00 6.71 -19.41
N ASP A 405 31.41 6.36 -18.27
CA ASP A 405 30.04 5.85 -18.22
C ASP A 405 29.01 6.91 -18.60
N VAL A 406 29.20 8.16 -18.16
CA VAL A 406 28.36 9.28 -18.63
C VAL A 406 28.52 9.48 -20.13
N ALA A 407 29.75 9.44 -20.66
CA ALA A 407 30.03 9.59 -22.08
C ALA A 407 29.36 8.50 -22.93
N LYS A 408 29.45 7.23 -22.54
CA LYS A 408 28.73 6.11 -23.17
C LYS A 408 27.22 6.36 -23.15
N ARG A 409 26.66 6.71 -21.98
CA ARG A 409 25.22 6.94 -21.80
C ARG A 409 24.65 8.05 -22.68
N ILE A 410 25.44 9.06 -23.05
CA ILE A 410 25.00 10.14 -23.96
C ILE A 410 25.64 10.06 -25.36
N HIS A 411 26.30 8.94 -25.66
CA HIS A 411 27.05 8.69 -26.89
C HIS A 411 27.98 9.85 -27.27
N ALA A 412 28.83 10.27 -26.32
CA ALA A 412 29.81 11.35 -26.45
C ALA A 412 31.24 10.85 -26.27
N ASP A 413 32.20 11.66 -26.71
CA ASP A 413 33.57 11.54 -26.24
C ASP A 413 33.65 12.02 -24.78
N PRO A 414 34.43 11.38 -23.89
CA PRO A 414 34.59 11.83 -22.50
C PRO A 414 34.99 13.31 -22.36
N SER A 415 35.72 13.88 -23.32
CA SER A 415 36.14 15.29 -23.31
C SER A 415 35.04 16.29 -23.69
N ASP A 416 33.86 15.83 -24.11
CA ASP A 416 32.74 16.68 -24.54
C ASP A 416 32.21 17.54 -23.37
N ASN A 417 31.84 18.80 -23.67
CA ASN A 417 31.18 19.69 -22.72
C ASN A 417 29.86 19.09 -22.20
N ALA A 418 29.16 18.29 -23.00
CA ALA A 418 27.93 17.61 -22.58
C ALA A 418 28.18 16.62 -21.43
N VAL A 419 29.30 15.89 -21.45
CA VAL A 419 29.71 14.98 -20.36
C VAL A 419 29.94 15.78 -19.08
N ARG A 420 30.73 16.86 -19.17
CA ARG A 420 30.92 17.79 -18.04
C ARG A 420 29.59 18.27 -17.48
N ASP A 421 28.66 18.72 -18.31
CA ASP A 421 27.42 19.34 -17.85
C ASP A 421 26.50 18.33 -17.14
N VAL A 422 26.44 17.09 -17.63
CA VAL A 422 25.74 15.99 -16.95
C VAL A 422 26.41 15.64 -15.62
N MET A 423 27.74 15.51 -15.59
CA MET A 423 28.47 15.24 -14.35
C MET A 423 28.32 16.38 -13.33
N LYS A 424 28.40 17.65 -13.75
CA LYS A 424 28.20 18.81 -12.88
C LYS A 424 26.79 18.80 -12.29
N PHE A 425 25.77 18.45 -13.09
CA PHE A 425 24.40 18.35 -12.60
C PHE A 425 24.28 17.27 -11.53
N LEU A 426 24.77 16.05 -11.81
CA LEU A 426 24.76 14.94 -10.86
C LEU A 426 25.50 15.28 -9.56
N LEU A 427 26.74 15.79 -9.68
CA LEU A 427 27.55 16.17 -8.52
C LEU A 427 26.84 17.23 -7.67
N LYS A 428 26.25 18.23 -8.32
CA LYS A 428 25.50 19.29 -7.63
C LYS A 428 24.32 18.74 -6.84
N GLU A 429 23.56 17.81 -7.40
CA GLU A 429 22.43 17.21 -6.69
C GLU A 429 22.88 16.27 -5.57
N ARG A 430 23.92 15.45 -5.77
CA ARG A 430 24.46 14.59 -4.70
C ARG A 430 25.03 15.40 -3.53
N VAL A 431 25.78 16.45 -3.81
CA VAL A 431 26.30 17.36 -2.79
C VAL A 431 25.15 18.08 -2.09
N ARG A 432 24.10 18.52 -2.79
CA ARG A 432 22.92 19.09 -2.12
C ARG A 432 22.25 18.13 -1.16
N ASN A 433 22.19 16.84 -1.51
CA ASN A 433 21.64 15.77 -0.67
C ASN A 433 22.64 15.25 0.39
N ASN A 434 23.83 15.86 0.51
CA ASN A 434 24.88 15.47 1.46
C ASN A 434 25.26 13.98 1.40
N VAL A 435 25.33 13.43 0.19
CA VAL A 435 25.68 12.03 -0.04
C VAL A 435 27.15 11.91 -0.42
N THR A 436 27.86 10.95 0.16
CA THR A 436 29.25 10.66 -0.18
C THR A 436 29.36 10.28 -1.65
N THR A 437 30.29 10.90 -2.36
CA THR A 437 30.36 10.84 -3.83
C THR A 437 31.79 10.67 -4.29
N VAL A 438 32.02 9.75 -5.23
CA VAL A 438 33.28 9.62 -5.96
C VAL A 438 33.06 10.17 -7.37
N VAL A 439 33.99 11.00 -7.84
CA VAL A 439 34.01 11.51 -9.22
C VAL A 439 35.27 10.97 -9.88
N THR A 440 35.09 10.21 -10.95
CA THR A 440 36.19 9.55 -11.67
C THR A 440 36.30 10.09 -13.09
N TYR A 441 37.53 10.25 -13.56
CA TYR A 441 37.83 10.73 -14.90
C TYR A 441 39.21 10.26 -15.40
N PRO A 442 39.43 10.21 -16.73
CA PRO A 442 40.72 9.82 -17.29
C PRO A 442 41.81 10.86 -17.00
N THR A 443 43.07 10.45 -17.11
CA THR A 443 44.22 11.34 -16.90
C THR A 443 44.20 12.50 -17.89
N GLY A 444 44.43 13.73 -17.41
CA GLY A 444 44.42 14.93 -18.24
C GLY A 444 43.02 15.43 -18.61
N PHE A 445 41.99 15.06 -17.84
CA PHE A 445 40.61 15.49 -18.05
C PHE A 445 40.45 17.02 -17.98
N LEU A 446 40.12 17.65 -19.11
CA LEU A 446 40.08 19.10 -19.27
C LEU A 446 39.09 19.80 -18.32
N HIS A 447 38.04 19.10 -17.88
CA HIS A 447 36.95 19.70 -17.10
C HIS A 447 37.07 19.50 -15.59
N ALA A 448 38.16 18.89 -15.10
CA ALA A 448 38.32 18.56 -13.67
C ALA A 448 38.12 19.79 -12.75
N GLY A 449 38.63 20.96 -13.15
CA GLY A 449 38.46 22.21 -12.40
C GLY A 449 37.00 22.65 -12.21
N ALA A 450 36.11 22.29 -13.14
CA ALA A 450 34.71 22.70 -13.12
C ALA A 450 33.90 22.03 -11.99
N PHE A 451 34.41 20.92 -11.42
CA PHE A 451 33.79 20.25 -10.28
C PHE A 451 34.09 20.96 -8.96
N GLY A 452 35.28 21.55 -8.81
CA GLY A 452 35.62 22.38 -7.66
C GLY A 452 34.72 23.61 -7.52
N GLU A 453 34.30 24.20 -8.65
CA GLU A 453 33.32 25.30 -8.67
C GLU A 453 31.96 24.88 -8.11
N VAL A 454 31.51 23.65 -8.40
CA VAL A 454 30.24 23.11 -7.88
C VAL A 454 30.31 22.99 -6.36
N LEU A 455 31.44 22.49 -5.82
CA LEU A 455 31.64 22.37 -4.38
C LEU A 455 31.63 23.75 -3.70
N ALA A 456 32.29 24.74 -4.31
CA ALA A 456 32.29 26.11 -3.81
C ALA A 456 30.90 26.75 -3.85
N GLU A 457 30.16 26.58 -4.95
CA GLU A 457 28.79 27.09 -5.11
C GLU A 457 27.86 26.51 -4.05
N VAL A 458 27.85 25.17 -3.89
CA VAL A 458 26.97 24.52 -2.92
C VAL A 458 27.40 24.84 -1.49
N GLY A 459 28.71 24.82 -1.21
CA GLY A 459 29.27 25.16 0.09
C GLY A 459 28.90 26.58 0.55
N ALA A 460 29.00 27.57 -0.35
CA ALA A 460 28.57 28.94 -0.07
C ALA A 460 27.07 29.03 0.23
N LYS A 461 26.24 28.23 -0.46
CA LYS A 461 24.79 28.21 -0.25
C LYS A 461 24.38 27.57 1.08
N VAL A 462 25.04 26.48 1.48
CA VAL A 462 24.73 25.78 2.74
C VAL A 462 25.45 26.37 3.95
N GLY A 463 26.40 27.27 3.74
CA GLY A 463 27.16 27.95 4.80
C GLY A 463 28.30 27.12 5.40
N VAL A 464 28.62 25.95 4.81
CA VAL A 464 29.66 25.03 5.28
C VAL A 464 30.46 24.52 4.07
N PRO A 465 31.80 24.50 4.12
CA PRO A 465 32.62 23.91 3.06
C PRO A 465 32.26 22.44 2.80
N ILE A 466 32.33 22.02 1.54
CA ILE A 466 32.13 20.61 1.18
C ILE A 466 33.45 19.86 1.36
N PRO A 467 33.51 18.80 2.18
CA PRO A 467 34.71 18.00 2.33
C PRO A 467 35.13 17.40 0.98
N ARG A 468 36.42 17.47 0.67
CA ARG A 468 36.97 16.93 -0.57
C ARG A 468 38.27 16.18 -0.29
N ALA A 469 38.50 15.11 -1.05
CA ALA A 469 39.74 14.33 -1.01
C ALA A 469 40.13 13.87 -2.42
N ASP A 470 41.42 13.66 -2.65
CA ASP A 470 41.93 13.11 -3.92
C ASP A 470 42.38 11.66 -3.69
N LEU A 471 41.87 10.72 -4.50
CA LEU A 471 42.31 9.33 -4.55
C LEU A 471 43.44 9.21 -5.56
N THR A 472 44.64 8.89 -5.05
CA THR A 472 45.84 8.72 -5.86
C THR A 472 46.21 7.23 -5.94
N PRO A 473 47.03 6.79 -6.91
CA PRO A 473 47.54 5.42 -6.94
C PRO A 473 48.22 5.00 -5.62
N ALA A 474 48.91 5.92 -4.94
CA ALA A 474 49.51 5.66 -3.63
C ALA A 474 48.46 5.40 -2.53
N HIS A 475 47.27 6.02 -2.59
CA HIS A 475 46.17 5.71 -1.69
C HIS A 475 45.64 4.30 -1.92
N VAL A 476 45.50 3.89 -3.18
CA VAL A 476 45.03 2.55 -3.56
C VAL A 476 46.02 1.45 -3.13
N GLU A 477 47.32 1.74 -3.11
CA GLU A 477 48.36 0.81 -2.62
C GLU A 477 48.40 0.74 -1.09
N LYS A 478 48.12 1.85 -0.41
CA LYS A 478 48.23 1.96 1.04
C LYS A 478 46.99 1.45 1.78
N TYR A 479 45.81 1.81 1.27
CA TYR A 479 44.53 1.58 1.95
C TYR A 479 43.82 0.38 1.35
N ALA A 480 43.34 -0.53 2.21
CA ALA A 480 42.50 -1.63 1.76
C ALA A 480 41.03 -1.23 1.68
N ARG A 481 40.59 -0.34 2.57
CA ARG A 481 39.20 0.07 2.73
C ARG A 481 39.04 1.58 2.89
N VAL A 482 37.85 2.09 2.64
CA VAL A 482 37.40 3.45 2.96
C VAL A 482 36.39 3.36 4.09
N SER A 483 36.53 4.21 5.10
CA SER A 483 35.55 4.34 6.20
C SER A 483 34.96 5.74 6.20
N VAL A 484 33.64 5.83 6.15
CA VAL A 484 32.93 7.11 6.25
C VAL A 484 32.78 7.48 7.72
N ILE A 485 33.56 8.46 8.17
CA ILE A 485 33.50 8.98 9.53
C ILE A 485 32.41 10.05 9.61
N ARG A 486 31.54 9.87 10.59
CA ARG A 486 30.52 10.86 10.95
C ARG A 486 30.93 11.55 12.24
N ASP A 487 30.59 12.83 12.34
CA ASP A 487 30.64 13.55 13.60
C ASP A 487 29.38 13.22 14.41
N ALA A 488 29.27 11.94 14.77
CA ALA A 488 28.18 11.38 15.54
C ALA A 488 28.77 10.55 16.69
N PRO A 489 28.08 10.43 17.83
CA PRO A 489 28.50 9.53 18.89
C PRO A 489 28.64 8.09 18.36
N PRO A 490 29.59 7.31 18.91
CA PRO A 490 29.67 5.88 18.62
C PRO A 490 28.33 5.20 18.90
N ASP A 491 28.09 4.13 18.18
CA ASP A 491 26.92 3.31 18.41
C ASP A 491 26.90 2.80 19.86
N ALA A 492 25.74 2.93 20.49
CA ALA A 492 25.46 2.39 21.81
C ALA A 492 24.21 1.51 21.72
N PRO A 493 24.01 0.54 22.63
CA PRO A 493 22.80 -0.24 22.65
C PRO A 493 21.57 0.68 22.85
N LEU A 494 20.64 0.66 21.90
CA LEU A 494 19.38 1.40 21.98
C LEU A 494 18.18 0.46 21.88
N PHE A 495 17.04 0.93 22.36
CA PHE A 495 15.74 0.37 22.04
C PHE A 495 14.87 1.47 21.46
N LEU A 496 14.65 1.43 20.15
CA LEU A 496 13.78 2.38 19.44
C LEU A 496 12.33 1.98 19.68
N VAL A 497 11.44 2.96 19.90
CA VAL A 497 10.00 2.75 20.10
C VAL A 497 9.25 3.63 19.10
N GLY A 498 8.34 3.03 18.34
CA GLY A 498 7.46 3.71 17.40
C GLY A 498 6.50 4.70 18.06
N ASP A 499 5.58 5.23 17.26
CA ASP A 499 4.57 6.20 17.71
C ASP A 499 3.72 5.58 18.82
N VAL A 500 3.77 6.19 20.02
CA VAL A 500 3.15 5.61 21.22
C VAL A 500 1.67 5.91 21.23
N GLN A 501 1.28 7.14 20.87
CA GLN A 501 -0.10 7.62 20.79
C GLN A 501 -0.99 7.03 21.89
N GLY A 502 -0.62 7.28 23.15
CA GLY A 502 -1.40 6.87 24.32
C GLY A 502 -1.51 5.36 24.57
N CYS A 503 -0.83 4.47 23.83
CA CYS A 503 -0.72 3.03 24.10
C CYS A 503 0.21 2.71 25.28
N TYR A 504 -0.14 3.28 26.44
CA TYR A 504 0.67 3.27 27.65
C TYR A 504 1.03 1.86 28.14
N THR A 505 0.11 0.89 28.08
CA THR A 505 0.35 -0.46 28.60
C THR A 505 1.43 -1.16 27.80
N ALA A 506 1.32 -1.09 26.47
CA ALA A 506 2.29 -1.63 25.53
C ALA A 506 3.66 -0.97 25.72
N MET A 507 3.69 0.36 25.76
CA MET A 507 4.91 1.14 25.98
C MET A 507 5.61 0.75 27.30
N ARG A 508 4.85 0.66 28.39
CA ARG A 508 5.38 0.31 29.71
C ARG A 508 5.94 -1.10 29.74
N GLU A 509 5.33 -2.03 29.03
CA GLU A 509 5.83 -3.39 28.90
C GLU A 509 7.19 -3.41 28.17
N LEU A 510 7.29 -2.76 27.01
CA LEU A 510 8.56 -2.66 26.27
C LEU A 510 9.66 -1.99 27.11
N ALA A 511 9.36 -0.87 27.76
CA ALA A 511 10.28 -0.21 28.68
C ALA A 511 10.68 -1.12 29.87
N GLY A 512 9.75 -1.96 30.34
CA GLY A 512 9.98 -2.97 31.36
C GLY A 512 10.95 -4.07 30.92
N ARG A 513 10.87 -4.51 29.65
CA ARG A 513 11.81 -5.48 29.06
C ARG A 513 13.23 -4.91 29.02
N VAL A 514 13.40 -3.68 28.55
CA VAL A 514 14.70 -2.97 28.55
C VAL A 514 15.23 -2.77 29.97
N ARG A 515 14.35 -2.43 30.93
CA ARG A 515 14.75 -2.34 32.34
C ARG A 515 15.26 -3.69 32.88
N LYS A 516 14.56 -4.78 32.58
CA LYS A 516 14.96 -6.13 33.01
C LYS A 516 16.30 -6.53 32.39
N GLU A 517 16.49 -6.28 31.10
CA GLU A 517 17.76 -6.47 30.40
C GLU A 517 18.91 -5.73 31.10
N ASN A 518 18.72 -4.43 31.39
CA ASN A 518 19.73 -3.62 32.05
C ASN A 518 20.08 -4.12 33.47
N LEU A 519 19.08 -4.60 34.23
CA LEU A 519 19.33 -5.18 35.55
C LEU A 519 20.15 -6.47 35.46
N LEU A 520 19.86 -7.34 34.51
CA LEU A 520 20.64 -8.57 34.29
C LEU A 520 22.07 -8.26 33.87
N ARG A 521 22.27 -7.30 32.96
CA ARG A 521 23.60 -6.84 32.56
C ARG A 521 24.41 -6.29 33.73
N GLU A 522 23.76 -5.61 34.68
CA GLU A 522 24.41 -5.10 35.89
C GLU A 522 24.80 -6.20 36.88
N GLU A 523 24.00 -7.27 36.96
CA GLU A 523 24.32 -8.45 37.78
C GLU A 523 25.51 -9.24 37.21
N ASP A 524 25.65 -9.27 35.88
CA ASP A 524 26.68 -10.03 35.16
C ASP A 524 27.97 -9.24 34.88
N ALA A 525 28.01 -7.93 35.19
CA ALA A 525 29.17 -7.09 34.87
C ALA A 525 30.25 -7.09 35.97
N ASP A 526 31.50 -7.33 35.56
CA ASP A 526 32.68 -7.05 36.39
C ASP A 526 32.85 -5.52 36.61
N ASP A 527 33.76 -5.12 37.51
CA ASP A 527 33.97 -3.74 38.04
C ASP A 527 34.09 -2.59 36.98
N GLU A 528 34.14 -2.88 35.67
CA GLU A 528 34.17 -1.89 34.58
C GLU A 528 32.79 -1.33 34.17
N GLY A 529 31.69 -1.86 34.71
CA GLY A 529 30.34 -1.28 34.60
C GLY A 529 29.58 -1.66 33.31
N ALA A 530 28.37 -2.18 33.48
CA ALA A 530 27.51 -2.61 32.38
C ALA A 530 27.08 -1.45 31.45
N VAL A 531 27.29 -1.58 30.14
CA VAL A 531 26.72 -0.67 29.15
C VAL A 531 25.19 -0.84 29.11
N ARG A 532 24.48 0.17 29.63
CA ARG A 532 23.02 0.21 29.68
C ARG A 532 22.42 0.54 28.32
N ARG A 533 21.38 -0.21 27.93
CA ARG A 533 20.54 0.10 26.79
C ARG A 533 19.65 1.31 27.09
N LYS A 534 19.65 2.30 26.19
CA LYS A 534 18.84 3.52 26.29
C LYS A 534 17.60 3.43 25.39
N ILE A 535 16.45 3.89 25.87
CA ILE A 535 15.22 3.92 25.06
C ILE A 535 15.20 5.19 24.20
N VAL A 536 14.79 5.10 22.94
CA VAL A 536 14.56 6.25 22.07
C VAL A 536 13.14 6.18 21.53
N PHE A 537 12.29 7.12 21.94
CA PHE A 537 10.95 7.29 21.38
C PHE A 537 11.05 8.11 20.09
N VAL A 538 10.52 7.60 18.98
CA VAL A 538 10.60 8.28 17.67
C VAL A 538 9.64 9.47 17.54
N GLY A 539 8.75 9.68 18.52
CA GLY A 539 7.84 10.82 18.60
C GLY A 539 6.40 10.38 18.89
N ASP A 540 5.49 11.35 18.85
CA ASP A 540 4.04 11.18 18.98
C ASP A 540 3.66 10.33 20.19
N MET A 541 3.97 10.90 21.37
CA MET A 541 3.70 10.26 22.66
C MET A 541 2.21 10.11 22.96
N ALA A 542 1.40 11.00 22.38
CA ALA A 542 0.02 11.24 22.75
C ALA A 542 -0.78 11.77 21.56
N ASP A 543 -2.08 11.92 21.81
CA ASP A 543 -3.17 12.15 20.88
C ASP A 543 -3.59 10.83 20.20
N ARG A 544 -4.90 10.63 20.11
CA ARG A 544 -5.61 9.45 19.55
C ARG A 544 -5.66 8.19 20.43
N GLY A 545 -4.84 8.12 21.47
CA GLY A 545 -4.77 6.96 22.35
C GLY A 545 -5.68 6.99 23.57
N PRO A 546 -5.87 5.83 24.23
CA PRO A 546 -6.67 5.74 25.45
C PRO A 546 -5.99 6.34 26.71
N TYR A 547 -4.66 6.44 26.73
CA TYR A 547 -3.88 6.85 27.92
C TYR A 547 -2.81 7.89 27.58
N ASP A 548 -3.21 8.97 26.90
CA ASP A 548 -2.33 10.06 26.46
C ASP A 548 -1.57 10.71 27.62
N ALA A 549 -2.28 11.10 28.68
CA ALA A 549 -1.67 11.77 29.83
C ALA A 549 -0.67 10.86 30.58
N GLU A 550 -1.00 9.57 30.76
CA GLU A 550 -0.11 8.57 31.34
C GLU A 550 1.19 8.42 30.52
N SER A 551 1.06 8.36 29.19
CA SER A 551 2.18 8.20 28.27
C SER A 551 3.13 9.40 28.37
N VAL A 552 2.60 10.63 28.31
CA VAL A 552 3.38 11.87 28.48
C VAL A 552 4.09 11.91 29.83
N ILE A 553 3.40 11.58 30.92
CA ILE A 553 3.98 11.58 32.27
C ILE A 553 5.13 10.58 32.38
N TYR A 554 4.92 9.36 31.88
CA TYR A 554 5.89 8.28 31.99
C TYR A 554 7.13 8.53 31.12
N ILE A 555 6.95 8.95 29.87
CA ILE A 555 8.06 9.28 28.97
C ILE A 555 8.86 10.45 29.55
N THR A 556 8.20 11.50 30.07
CA THR A 556 8.88 12.60 30.76
C THR A 556 9.74 12.10 31.91
N ALA A 557 9.26 11.17 32.73
CA ALA A 557 10.03 10.60 33.83
C ALA A 557 11.24 9.77 33.36
N LEU A 558 11.10 9.00 32.26
CA LEU A 558 12.21 8.25 31.68
C LEU A 558 13.28 9.17 31.09
N VAL A 559 12.87 10.24 30.39
CA VAL A 559 13.79 11.23 29.83
C VAL A 559 14.52 11.99 30.94
N GLN A 560 13.81 12.46 31.97
CA GLN A 560 14.43 13.17 33.10
C GLN A 560 15.40 12.31 33.91
N SER A 561 15.21 10.99 33.93
CA SER A 561 16.13 10.05 34.59
C SER A 561 17.30 9.60 33.70
N GLY A 562 17.41 10.13 32.48
CA GLY A 562 18.45 9.76 31.51
C GLY A 562 18.28 8.38 30.87
N ARG A 563 17.18 7.68 31.15
CA ARG A 563 16.89 6.32 30.66
C ARG A 563 16.31 6.31 29.25
N ALA A 564 15.74 7.44 28.82
CA ALA A 564 15.18 7.59 27.49
C ALA A 564 15.58 8.91 26.83
N MET A 565 15.38 8.98 25.52
CA MET A 565 15.37 10.19 24.70
C MET A 565 14.05 10.23 23.92
N LEU A 566 13.52 11.42 23.70
CA LEU A 566 12.37 11.67 22.83
C LEU A 566 12.85 12.40 21.57
N ILE A 567 12.54 11.88 20.40
CA ILE A 567 12.56 12.63 19.14
C ILE A 567 11.22 13.33 18.99
N LYS A 568 11.23 14.61 18.60
CA LYS A 568 10.02 15.44 18.55
C LYS A 568 9.12 15.07 17.37
N GLY A 569 7.91 14.57 17.66
CA GLY A 569 6.86 14.36 16.67
C GLY A 569 5.93 15.55 16.45
N ASN A 570 5.02 15.44 15.48
CA ASN A 570 4.08 16.51 15.17
C ASN A 570 3.01 16.69 16.25
N HIS A 571 2.55 15.60 16.86
CA HIS A 571 1.60 15.67 17.98
C HIS A 571 2.29 16.24 19.23
N ASP A 572 3.57 15.93 19.43
CA ASP A 572 4.38 16.51 20.50
C ASP A 572 4.55 18.04 20.35
N GLU A 573 4.74 18.53 19.12
CA GLU A 573 4.82 19.97 18.83
C GLU A 573 3.49 20.68 19.13
N ASN A 574 2.36 20.06 18.78
CA ASN A 574 1.03 20.60 19.06
C ASN A 574 0.75 20.61 20.58
N LEU A 575 1.13 19.54 21.28
CA LEU A 575 1.00 19.47 22.73
C LEU A 575 1.82 20.56 23.43
N LEU A 576 3.04 20.83 22.95
CA LEU A 576 3.88 21.93 23.46
C LEU A 576 3.17 23.28 23.33
N LYS A 577 2.58 23.58 22.15
CA LYS A 577 1.80 24.82 21.91
C LYS A 577 0.62 24.91 22.87
N ALA A 578 -0.15 23.84 23.02
CA ALA A 578 -1.31 23.79 23.92
C ALA A 578 -0.93 23.96 25.41
N LEU A 579 0.18 23.37 25.85
CA LEU A 579 0.68 23.53 27.22
C LEU A 579 1.12 24.96 27.50
N LYS A 580 1.74 25.64 26.53
CA LYS A 580 2.11 27.07 26.58
C LYS A 580 0.92 28.03 26.48
N GLY A 581 -0.27 27.53 26.15
CA GLY A 581 -1.47 28.35 25.98
C GLY A 581 -1.55 29.06 24.63
N GLU A 582 -0.77 28.59 23.64
CA GLU A 582 -0.90 29.02 22.26
C GLU A 582 -2.19 28.45 21.63
N LEU A 583 -2.65 29.06 20.53
CA LEU A 583 -3.86 28.62 19.85
C LEU A 583 -3.63 27.27 19.15
N GLU A 584 -4.11 26.20 19.76
CA GLU A 584 -4.17 24.86 19.17
C GLU A 584 -5.57 24.61 18.61
N ARG A 585 -5.69 23.99 17.43
CA ARG A 585 -6.97 23.69 16.77
C ARG A 585 -7.41 22.24 16.96
N HIS A 586 -6.47 21.35 17.28
CA HIS A 586 -6.76 19.93 17.49
C HIS A 586 -7.42 19.71 18.87
N ARG A 587 -8.67 19.24 18.85
CA ARG A 587 -9.47 19.02 20.07
C ARG A 587 -8.84 17.97 21.00
N GLU A 588 -8.27 16.91 20.45
CA GLU A 588 -7.58 15.87 21.23
C GLU A 588 -6.40 16.46 22.01
N THR A 589 -5.51 17.18 21.33
CA THR A 589 -4.37 17.84 21.96
C THR A 589 -4.80 18.81 23.07
N GLN A 590 -5.89 19.55 22.87
CA GLN A 590 -6.47 20.40 23.92
C GLN A 590 -6.93 19.57 25.14
N GLN A 591 -7.64 18.46 24.92
CA GLN A 591 -8.10 17.56 25.98
C GLN A 591 -6.93 16.98 26.77
N THR A 592 -5.88 16.50 26.07
CA THR A 592 -4.65 16.00 26.68
C THR A 592 -3.99 17.07 27.55
N ALA A 593 -3.84 18.30 27.03
CA ALA A 593 -3.25 19.42 27.77
C ALA A 593 -4.07 19.82 29.01
N GLU A 594 -5.41 19.86 28.89
CA GLU A 594 -6.31 20.15 30.01
C GLU A 594 -6.24 19.06 31.08
N GLU A 595 -6.22 17.79 30.68
CA GLU A 595 -6.09 16.67 31.60
C GLU A 595 -4.76 16.72 32.36
N LEU A 596 -3.64 16.95 31.67
CA LEU A 596 -2.34 17.11 32.31
C LEU A 596 -2.37 18.26 33.33
N LYS A 597 -2.90 19.43 32.94
CA LYS A 597 -3.01 20.60 33.83
C LYS A 597 -3.93 20.35 35.03
N ARG A 598 -4.96 19.51 34.88
CA ARG A 598 -5.86 19.09 35.97
C ARG A 598 -5.17 18.13 36.95
N ARG A 599 -4.31 17.23 36.45
CA ARG A 599 -3.67 16.16 37.25
C ARG A 599 -2.36 16.57 37.89
N LEU A 600 -1.65 17.53 37.31
CA LEU A 600 -0.27 17.84 37.66
C LEU A 600 -0.12 19.27 38.20
N SER A 601 0.87 19.47 39.07
CA SER A 601 1.26 20.81 39.52
C SER A 601 1.84 21.65 38.37
N PRO A 602 1.78 23.00 38.42
CA PRO A 602 2.42 23.85 37.42
C PRO A 602 3.91 23.54 37.21
N ARG A 603 4.63 23.17 38.28
CA ARG A 603 6.04 22.77 38.20
C ARG A 603 6.25 21.46 37.44
N SER A 604 5.33 20.52 37.55
CA SER A 604 5.36 19.27 36.80
C SER A 604 4.99 19.48 35.34
N ILE A 605 4.07 20.41 35.03
CA ILE A 605 3.80 20.83 33.65
C ILE A 605 5.02 21.48 33.02
N GLN A 606 5.71 22.36 33.76
CA GLN A 606 6.93 23.00 33.26
C GLN A 606 7.99 21.95 32.87
N LYS A 607 8.14 20.88 33.64
CA LYS A 607 9.04 19.77 33.31
C LYS A 607 8.72 19.08 31.97
N ILE A 608 7.44 18.98 31.62
CA ILE A 608 7.00 18.42 30.33
C ILE A 608 7.34 19.41 29.21
N VAL A 609 7.05 20.71 29.43
CA VAL A 609 7.41 21.78 28.49
C VAL A 609 8.92 21.80 28.23
N ASP A 610 9.73 21.78 29.28
CA ASP A 610 11.20 21.79 29.18
C ASP A 610 11.71 20.58 28.37
N MET A 611 11.12 19.40 28.59
CA MET A 611 11.47 18.18 27.86
C MET A 611 11.10 18.29 26.38
N LEU A 612 9.88 18.76 26.07
CA LEU A 612 9.41 18.98 24.70
C LEU A 612 10.22 20.06 23.98
N GLU A 613 10.61 21.14 24.65
CA GLU A 613 11.48 22.17 24.07
C GLU A 613 12.86 21.61 23.74
N ALA A 614 13.44 20.83 24.65
CA ALA A 614 14.76 20.22 24.49
C ALA A 614 14.79 19.01 23.54
N ALA A 615 13.64 18.38 23.26
CA ALA A 615 13.56 17.23 22.37
C ALA A 615 14.06 17.60 20.96
N PRO A 616 15.10 16.92 20.44
CA PRO A 616 15.63 17.20 19.13
C PRO A 616 14.66 16.72 18.04
N VAL A 617 14.75 17.33 16.87
CA VAL A 617 13.96 16.94 15.69
C VAL A 617 14.55 15.73 14.97
N TYR A 618 15.83 15.43 15.19
CA TYR A 618 16.49 14.18 14.82
C TYR A 618 17.67 13.93 15.77
N ALA A 619 18.13 12.67 15.86
CA ALA A 619 19.38 12.31 16.54
C ALA A 619 20.20 11.36 15.66
N GLU A 620 21.53 11.41 15.79
CA GLU A 620 22.47 10.61 15.01
C GLU A 620 23.39 9.80 15.93
N TRP A 621 23.77 8.63 15.44
CA TRP A 621 24.85 7.77 15.86
C TRP A 621 25.68 7.41 14.62
N GLU A 622 26.77 6.67 14.80
CA GLU A 622 27.69 6.29 13.72
C GLU A 622 26.95 5.63 12.54
N HIS A 623 26.13 4.61 12.81
CA HIS A 623 25.41 3.88 11.75
C HIS A 623 23.89 4.05 11.79
N LEU A 624 23.37 4.95 12.64
CA LEU A 624 21.94 5.17 12.80
C LEU A 624 21.60 6.67 12.82
N ALA A 625 20.47 7.03 12.22
CA ALA A 625 19.80 8.30 12.44
C ALA A 625 18.33 8.06 12.74
N VAL A 626 17.77 8.83 13.67
CA VAL A 626 16.37 8.73 14.07
C VAL A 626 15.71 10.09 13.90
N ALA A 627 14.60 10.12 13.16
CA ALA A 627 13.74 11.29 12.99
C ALA A 627 12.27 10.84 13.03
N HIS A 628 11.34 11.72 13.38
CA HIS A 628 9.95 11.32 13.50
C HIS A 628 9.32 10.97 12.13
N ALA A 629 9.24 11.92 11.20
CA ALA A 629 8.53 11.72 9.93
C ALA A 629 9.44 11.42 8.74
N SER A 630 10.58 12.10 8.64
CA SER A 630 11.51 11.95 7.52
C SER A 630 12.88 12.49 7.87
N LEU A 631 13.91 12.10 7.12
CA LEU A 631 15.22 12.75 7.11
C LEU A 631 15.71 12.83 5.67
N PRO A 632 15.25 13.84 4.88
CA PRO A 632 15.48 13.89 3.44
C PRO A 632 16.94 13.83 3.02
N ARG A 633 17.82 14.33 3.88
CA ARG A 633 19.27 14.24 3.80
C ARG A 633 19.85 14.38 5.20
N MET A 634 21.03 13.82 5.43
CA MET A 634 21.80 14.16 6.63
C MET A 634 22.25 15.62 6.57
N PRO A 635 22.07 16.41 7.64
CA PRO A 635 22.67 17.73 7.73
C PRO A 635 24.20 17.64 7.83
N ARG A 636 24.88 18.71 7.43
CA ARG A 636 26.33 18.81 7.63
C ARG A 636 26.64 19.32 9.01
N VAL A 637 27.78 18.90 9.55
CA VAL A 637 28.34 19.46 10.78
C VAL A 637 28.46 20.99 10.65
N GLY A 638 27.92 21.71 11.62
CA GLY A 638 27.91 23.17 11.63
C GLY A 638 26.92 23.84 10.66
N GLN A 639 26.15 23.07 9.87
CA GLN A 639 25.10 23.63 9.02
C GLN A 639 23.93 24.08 9.91
N VAL A 640 23.51 25.34 9.73
CA VAL A 640 22.29 25.83 10.35
C VAL A 640 21.10 25.23 9.62
N PHE A 641 20.24 24.54 10.37
CA PHE A 641 19.00 23.99 9.84
C PHE A 641 18.00 25.11 9.59
N ASP A 642 17.35 25.11 8.43
CA ASP A 642 16.27 26.07 8.18
C ASP A 642 14.94 25.52 8.71
N LYS A 643 14.01 26.41 9.07
CA LYS A 643 12.70 26.03 9.61
C LYS A 643 11.87 25.15 8.68
N LYS A 644 12.14 25.20 7.37
CA LYS A 644 11.39 24.43 6.38
C LYS A 644 11.83 22.97 6.41
N ASP A 645 13.14 22.72 6.44
CA ASP A 645 13.71 21.39 6.62
C ASP A 645 13.25 20.82 7.97
N GLU A 646 13.21 21.64 9.02
CA GLU A 646 12.70 21.27 10.38
C GLU A 646 11.24 20.81 10.31
N GLY A 647 10.41 21.58 9.60
CA GLY A 647 9.03 21.21 9.35
C GLY A 647 8.88 19.89 8.59
N VAL A 648 9.81 19.54 7.69
CA VAL A 648 9.78 18.26 6.96
C VAL A 648 10.19 17.09 7.86
N LEU A 649 11.11 17.27 8.81
CA LEU A 649 11.48 16.22 9.76
C LEU A 649 10.33 15.84 10.70
N ILE A 650 9.50 16.83 11.07
CA ILE A 650 8.39 16.67 12.02
C ILE A 650 7.08 16.29 11.30
N HIS A 651 6.75 16.94 10.18
CA HIS A 651 5.44 16.81 9.52
C HIS A 651 5.50 16.02 8.21
N GLY A 652 6.69 15.59 7.81
CA GLY A 652 6.95 14.88 6.57
C GLY A 652 6.85 15.74 5.29
N PRO A 653 7.43 15.29 4.18
CA PRO A 653 7.36 16.01 2.91
C PRO A 653 6.04 15.72 2.20
N LYS A 654 5.34 16.78 1.76
CA LYS A 654 4.08 16.63 1.01
C LYS A 654 4.33 16.07 -0.38
N SER A 655 3.52 15.10 -0.80
CA SER A 655 3.60 14.51 -2.15
C SER A 655 2.99 15.41 -3.24
N GLY A 656 2.15 16.37 -2.85
CA GLY A 656 1.35 17.22 -3.74
C GLY A 656 0.00 16.62 -4.14
N ALA A 657 -0.26 15.35 -3.79
CA ALA A 657 -1.58 14.74 -3.89
C ALA A 657 -2.43 15.06 -2.65
N PHE A 658 -3.76 14.89 -2.79
CA PHE A 658 -4.72 15.13 -1.72
C PHE A 658 -5.66 13.95 -1.54
N THR A 659 -5.92 13.58 -0.30
CA THR A 659 -6.98 12.66 0.11
C THR A 659 -8.05 13.46 0.83
N GLY A 660 -9.20 13.63 0.19
CA GLY A 660 -10.21 14.58 0.66
C GLY A 660 -9.65 16.00 0.69
N THR A 661 -9.56 16.59 1.89
CA THR A 661 -8.99 17.94 2.11
C THR A 661 -7.56 17.93 2.64
N ARG A 662 -6.96 16.75 2.89
CA ARG A 662 -5.61 16.62 3.46
C ARG A 662 -4.58 16.36 2.37
N ALA A 663 -3.45 17.05 2.45
CA ALA A 663 -2.31 16.76 1.57
C ALA A 663 -1.67 15.43 2.00
N GLU A 664 -1.38 14.57 1.03
CA GLU A 664 -0.67 13.32 1.28
C GLU A 664 0.81 13.61 1.61
N VAL A 665 1.35 12.85 2.56
CA VAL A 665 2.74 12.91 3.00
C VAL A 665 3.50 11.71 2.43
N LEU A 666 4.74 11.95 1.98
CA LEU A 666 5.64 10.90 1.54
C LEU A 666 6.15 10.11 2.74
N LYS A 667 6.12 8.79 2.62
CA LYS A 667 6.71 7.86 3.59
C LYS A 667 8.21 8.09 3.72
N MET A 668 8.79 7.77 4.88
CA MET A 668 10.21 7.96 5.14
C MET A 668 11.09 7.31 4.06
N ARG A 669 10.82 6.03 3.72
CA ARG A 669 11.49 5.31 2.61
C ARG A 669 11.42 6.00 1.25
N ASN A 670 10.41 6.86 1.04
CA ASN A 670 10.20 7.62 -0.18
C ASN A 670 10.78 9.04 -0.13
N ALA A 671 11.48 9.41 0.93
CA ALA A 671 11.93 10.77 1.18
C ALA A 671 13.43 10.85 1.51
N THR A 672 14.02 9.81 2.10
CA THR A 672 15.39 9.82 2.61
C THR A 672 16.46 9.71 1.51
N ALA A 673 17.50 10.53 1.59
CA ALA A 673 18.80 10.36 0.92
C ALA A 673 19.87 10.16 2.00
N HIS A 674 20.69 9.12 1.86
CA HIS A 674 21.67 8.72 2.87
C HIS A 674 22.79 7.87 2.25
N ASP A 675 23.89 7.73 2.98
CA ASP A 675 24.94 6.78 2.61
C ASP A 675 24.55 5.36 3.04
N PRO A 676 24.95 4.31 2.31
CA PRO A 676 24.44 2.94 2.51
C PRO A 676 24.70 2.34 3.91
N GLU A 677 25.66 2.90 4.64
CA GLU A 677 26.05 2.48 5.99
C GLU A 677 25.18 3.10 7.10
N VAL A 678 24.20 3.93 6.73
CA VAL A 678 23.36 4.66 7.68
C VAL A 678 21.92 4.17 7.63
N LEU A 679 21.46 3.57 8.73
CA LEU A 679 20.05 3.26 8.92
C LEU A 679 19.28 4.52 9.33
N VAL A 680 18.14 4.79 8.70
CA VAL A 680 17.24 5.90 9.07
C VAL A 680 15.94 5.36 9.64
N ALA A 681 15.72 5.55 10.94
CA ALA A 681 14.53 5.06 11.64
C ALA A 681 13.54 6.20 11.98
N GLY A 682 12.24 5.88 11.95
CA GLY A 682 11.18 6.82 12.31
C GLY A 682 9.78 6.21 12.42
N GLY A 683 8.77 7.07 12.34
CA GLY A 683 7.34 6.77 12.47
C GLY A 683 6.48 7.60 11.51
N HIS A 684 5.38 8.19 12.01
CA HIS A 684 4.48 9.14 11.32
C HIS A 684 3.58 8.61 10.20
N THR A 685 4.04 7.67 9.35
CA THR A 685 3.35 7.36 8.09
C THR A 685 2.39 6.17 8.09
N HIS A 686 2.01 5.66 9.26
CA HIS A 686 0.88 4.74 9.47
C HIS A 686 0.99 3.49 8.57
N GLU A 687 1.94 2.59 8.89
CA GLU A 687 2.14 1.34 8.15
C GLU A 687 1.24 0.21 8.67
N GLU A 688 0.96 -0.81 7.84
CA GLU A 688 0.18 -1.96 8.32
C GLU A 688 0.96 -2.83 9.32
N ALA A 689 2.29 -2.80 9.22
CA ALA A 689 3.26 -3.51 10.04
C ALA A 689 4.58 -2.71 10.01
N PRO A 690 5.49 -2.89 10.98
CA PRO A 690 6.79 -2.24 10.94
C PRO A 690 7.52 -2.63 9.64
N VAL A 691 8.18 -1.65 9.04
CA VAL A 691 8.87 -1.82 7.76
C VAL A 691 10.37 -1.70 8.01
N VAL A 692 11.13 -2.69 7.57
CA VAL A 692 12.59 -2.62 7.43
C VAL A 692 12.90 -2.73 5.95
N ASP A 693 13.39 -1.64 5.35
CA ASP A 693 13.73 -1.58 3.93
C ASP A 693 15.25 -1.43 3.79
N GLU A 694 15.91 -2.57 3.50
CA GLU A 694 17.35 -2.66 3.30
C GLU A 694 17.83 -1.86 2.07
N VAL A 695 16.96 -1.64 1.08
CA VAL A 695 17.33 -0.92 -0.16
C VAL A 695 17.35 0.57 0.09
N SER A 696 16.38 1.09 0.83
CA SER A 696 16.32 2.50 1.20
C SER A 696 16.97 2.80 2.55
N GLY A 697 17.62 1.82 3.17
CA GLY A 697 18.25 1.94 4.48
C GLY A 697 17.33 2.58 5.52
N SER A 698 16.04 2.21 5.51
CA SER A 698 15.06 2.87 6.38
C SER A 698 14.21 1.89 7.20
N VAL A 699 13.86 2.31 8.41
CA VAL A 699 12.99 1.58 9.33
C VAL A 699 11.83 2.47 9.73
N VAL A 700 10.61 1.96 9.60
CA VAL A 700 9.40 2.63 10.09
C VAL A 700 8.78 1.74 11.16
N LEU A 701 8.67 2.26 12.38
CA LEU A 701 8.14 1.55 13.54
C LEU A 701 6.68 1.93 13.86
N ASP A 702 6.15 2.95 13.18
CA ASP A 702 4.74 3.32 13.26
C ASP A 702 3.90 2.33 12.44
N ALA A 703 3.12 1.52 13.15
CA ALA A 703 2.20 0.55 12.58
C ALA A 703 0.78 0.70 13.15
N ASP A 704 0.33 1.94 13.32
CA ASP A 704 -1.00 2.31 13.82
C ASP A 704 -1.30 1.70 15.19
N ALA A 705 -0.43 1.90 16.18
CA ALA A 705 -0.61 1.33 17.51
C ALA A 705 -1.95 1.74 18.15
N GLU A 706 -2.40 2.98 17.90
CA GLU A 706 -3.66 3.55 18.37
C GLU A 706 -4.91 2.91 17.72
N LEU A 707 -4.75 2.27 16.56
CA LEU A 707 -5.81 1.56 15.84
C LEU A 707 -5.74 0.06 16.07
N GLN A 708 -4.57 -0.55 15.90
CA GLN A 708 -4.38 -2.00 15.94
C GLN A 708 -4.05 -2.51 17.35
N GLY A 709 -3.70 -1.63 18.27
CA GLY A 709 -3.34 -1.98 19.65
C GLY A 709 -2.01 -2.71 19.76
N LYS A 710 -1.12 -2.59 18.76
CA LYS A 710 0.20 -3.22 18.76
C LYS A 710 1.30 -2.17 18.58
N LEU A 711 2.02 -1.90 19.65
CA LEU A 711 3.17 -0.99 19.62
C LEU A 711 4.43 -1.76 19.27
N TRP A 712 5.22 -1.20 18.34
CA TRP A 712 6.47 -1.79 17.87
C TRP A 712 7.69 -1.03 18.37
N GLY A 713 8.77 -1.77 18.52
CA GLY A 713 10.10 -1.25 18.79
C GLY A 713 11.18 -2.11 18.16
N MET A 714 12.43 -1.66 18.23
CA MET A 714 13.57 -2.34 17.63
C MET A 714 14.79 -2.23 18.54
N TYR A 715 15.46 -3.35 18.78
CA TYR A 715 16.78 -3.37 19.41
C TYR A 715 17.85 -2.92 18.41
N TYR A 716 18.75 -2.04 18.84
CA TYR A 716 19.88 -1.58 18.06
C TYR A 716 21.18 -1.80 18.85
N PRO A 717 22.26 -2.33 18.24
CA PRO A 717 22.47 -2.57 16.81
C PRO A 717 21.91 -3.90 16.28
N GLU A 718 21.20 -4.68 17.09
CA GLU A 718 20.74 -6.03 16.73
C GLU A 718 19.71 -6.06 15.58
N LEU A 719 19.01 -4.94 15.34
CA LEU A 719 17.91 -4.79 14.38
C LEU A 719 16.73 -5.76 14.61
N GLU A 720 16.63 -6.30 15.82
CA GLU A 720 15.55 -7.22 16.20
C GLU A 720 14.28 -6.44 16.55
N LEU A 721 13.19 -6.73 15.84
CA LEU A 721 11.88 -6.15 16.12
C LEU A 721 11.25 -6.77 17.38
N ALA A 722 10.64 -5.92 18.19
CA ALA A 722 9.84 -6.30 19.35
C ALA A 722 8.48 -5.62 19.30
N SER A 723 7.47 -6.24 19.89
CA SER A 723 6.17 -5.61 20.07
C SER A 723 5.56 -5.94 21.43
N ALA A 724 4.61 -5.09 21.82
CA ALA A 724 3.72 -5.28 22.96
C ALA A 724 2.31 -4.80 22.59
N GLU A 725 1.34 -5.29 23.34
CA GLU A 725 -0.07 -5.09 23.06
C GLU A 725 -0.68 -4.06 24.01
N GLU A 726 -1.60 -3.25 23.50
CA GLU A 726 -2.48 -2.37 24.26
C GLU A 726 -3.88 -3.01 24.27
N PRO A 727 -4.23 -3.77 25.33
CA PRO A 727 -5.44 -4.60 25.33
C PRO A 727 -6.72 -3.79 25.16
N SER A 728 -6.71 -2.51 25.58
CA SER A 728 -7.88 -1.64 25.43
C SER A 728 -8.16 -1.30 23.96
N VAL A 729 -7.13 -1.05 23.16
CA VAL A 729 -7.24 -0.77 21.72
C VAL A 729 -7.53 -2.05 20.94
N LEU A 730 -6.86 -3.17 21.26
CA LEU A 730 -7.11 -4.46 20.60
C LEU A 730 -8.58 -4.86 20.62
N ARG A 731 -9.26 -4.74 21.76
CA ARG A 731 -10.70 -5.03 21.86
C ARG A 731 -11.54 -4.14 20.95
N MET A 732 -11.17 -2.87 20.80
CA MET A 732 -11.86 -1.94 19.91
C MET A 732 -11.59 -2.26 18.45
N TYR A 733 -10.36 -2.66 18.12
CA TYR A 733 -9.97 -3.10 16.78
C TYR A 733 -10.72 -4.37 16.35
N GLU A 734 -10.79 -5.38 17.22
CA GLU A 734 -11.60 -6.59 17.00
C GLU A 734 -13.07 -6.23 16.76
N SER A 735 -13.61 -5.31 17.57
CA SER A 735 -14.98 -4.81 17.39
C SER A 735 -15.16 -4.09 16.05
N LEU A 736 -14.15 -3.33 15.60
CA LEU A 736 -14.15 -2.59 14.33
C LEU A 736 -14.16 -3.55 13.12
N GLN A 737 -13.49 -4.69 13.23
CA GLN A 737 -13.44 -5.73 12.19
C GLN A 737 -14.67 -6.64 12.17
N SER A 738 -15.35 -6.83 13.30
CA SER A 738 -16.43 -7.83 13.44
C SER A 738 -17.68 -7.59 12.57
N GLY A 739 -17.97 -6.34 12.20
CA GLY A 739 -19.25 -5.96 11.59
C GLY A 739 -20.41 -5.81 12.56
N VAL A 740 -20.19 -6.10 13.85
CA VAL A 740 -21.18 -6.05 14.92
C VAL A 740 -20.91 -4.83 15.79
N LEU A 741 -21.96 -4.10 16.16
CA LEU A 741 -21.83 -2.99 17.10
C LEU A 741 -21.66 -3.53 18.53
N PRO A 742 -20.72 -2.99 19.32
CA PRO A 742 -20.74 -3.16 20.76
C PRO A 742 -22.04 -2.62 21.37
N GLU A 743 -22.35 -2.99 22.61
CA GLU A 743 -23.56 -2.58 23.31
C GLU A 743 -23.25 -1.72 24.55
N GLY A 744 -24.19 -0.83 24.88
CA GLY A 744 -24.13 0.02 26.07
C GLY A 744 -22.80 0.77 26.17
N ARG A 745 -22.14 0.66 27.33
CA ARG A 745 -20.93 1.44 27.61
C ARG A 745 -19.78 1.14 26.63
N ASP A 746 -19.68 -0.09 26.13
CA ASP A 746 -18.64 -0.46 25.17
C ASP A 746 -18.86 0.23 23.83
N LEU A 747 -20.12 0.48 23.42
CA LEU A 747 -20.42 1.27 22.24
C LEU A 747 -19.97 2.72 22.39
N SER A 748 -20.21 3.32 23.56
CA SER A 748 -19.75 4.69 23.85
C SER A 748 -18.23 4.81 23.78
N LEU A 749 -17.53 3.84 24.38
CA LEU A 749 -16.06 3.79 24.34
C LEU A 749 -15.54 3.58 22.92
N PHE A 750 -16.18 2.68 22.16
CA PHE A 750 -15.84 2.44 20.76
C PHE A 750 -16.02 3.68 19.90
N ILE A 751 -17.15 4.41 20.05
CA ILE A 751 -17.42 5.64 19.31
C ILE A 751 -16.37 6.70 19.64
N GLU A 752 -16.05 6.88 20.91
CA GLU A 752 -15.06 7.87 21.32
C GLU A 752 -13.67 7.54 20.81
N TRP A 753 -13.24 6.28 20.93
CA TRP A 753 -11.98 5.81 20.35
C TRP A 753 -11.96 5.99 18.82
N ALA A 754 -12.98 5.51 18.10
CA ALA A 754 -13.06 5.62 16.65
C ALA A 754 -13.14 7.10 16.18
N ARG A 755 -13.68 8.00 17.01
CA ARG A 755 -13.64 9.44 16.78
C ARG A 755 -12.22 9.99 16.95
N GLN A 756 -11.51 9.58 18.01
CA GLN A 756 -10.14 10.01 18.31
C GLN A 756 -9.15 9.60 17.20
N ILE A 757 -9.25 8.39 16.67
CA ILE A 757 -8.43 7.94 15.54
C ILE A 757 -8.94 8.46 14.17
N GLY A 758 -9.98 9.31 14.17
CA GLY A 758 -10.46 9.99 12.98
C GLY A 758 -11.32 9.15 12.03
N LEU A 759 -11.87 8.02 12.47
CA LEU A 759 -12.80 7.21 11.68
C LEU A 759 -14.24 7.75 11.73
N LEU A 760 -14.64 8.34 12.86
CA LEU A 760 -15.99 8.85 13.11
C LEU A 760 -16.00 10.33 13.48
N GLU A 761 -17.14 10.97 13.24
CA GLU A 761 -17.48 12.30 13.70
C GLU A 761 -18.76 12.26 14.53
N THR A 762 -18.80 13.05 15.59
CA THR A 762 -19.96 13.13 16.49
C THR A 762 -20.48 14.55 16.59
N LYS A 763 -21.80 14.69 16.66
CA LYS A 763 -22.46 15.98 16.92
C LYS A 763 -23.44 15.81 18.06
N GLN A 764 -23.22 16.56 19.14
CA GLN A 764 -24.05 16.53 20.33
C GLN A 764 -25.32 17.37 20.13
N GLY A 765 -26.44 16.90 20.71
CA GLY A 765 -27.69 17.64 20.73
C GLY A 765 -27.63 18.84 21.68
N SER A 766 -28.62 19.73 21.57
CA SER A 766 -28.79 20.86 22.47
C SER A 766 -30.06 20.71 23.32
N GLY A 767 -30.21 21.52 24.38
CA GLY A 767 -31.43 21.53 25.18
C GLY A 767 -31.83 20.16 25.75
N ASP A 768 -33.06 19.72 25.44
CA ASP A 768 -33.62 18.43 25.88
C ASP A 768 -32.98 17.21 25.19
N LEU A 769 -32.19 17.43 24.14
CA LEU A 769 -31.42 16.40 23.41
C LEU A 769 -29.93 16.40 23.78
N GLY A 770 -29.50 17.15 24.80
CA GLY A 770 -28.09 17.28 25.17
C GLY A 770 -27.40 15.99 25.67
N ASP A 771 -28.18 14.98 26.01
CA ASP A 771 -27.74 13.61 26.31
C ASP A 771 -27.57 12.73 25.07
N LEU A 772 -28.03 13.17 23.90
CA LEU A 772 -27.89 12.43 22.64
C LEU A 772 -26.74 12.95 21.79
N MET A 773 -26.18 12.06 20.99
CA MET A 773 -25.27 12.40 19.90
C MET A 773 -25.67 11.67 18.62
N VAL A 774 -25.48 12.34 17.49
CA VAL A 774 -25.51 11.72 16.17
C VAL A 774 -24.08 11.40 15.72
N VAL A 775 -23.87 10.19 15.23
CA VAL A 775 -22.55 9.65 14.87
C VAL A 775 -22.51 9.34 13.38
N ASN A 776 -21.49 9.87 12.71
CA ASN A 776 -21.25 9.73 11.27
C ASN A 776 -19.83 9.28 10.97
N TYR A 777 -19.62 8.86 9.73
CA TYR A 777 -18.29 8.80 9.12
C TYR A 777 -17.59 10.15 9.19
N SER A 778 -16.29 10.11 9.48
CA SER A 778 -15.42 11.22 9.12
C SER A 778 -15.32 11.35 7.59
N GLY A 779 -14.89 12.52 7.13
CA GLY A 779 -14.59 12.72 5.71
C GLY A 779 -13.54 11.72 5.17
N GLU A 780 -12.58 11.30 5.99
CA GLU A 780 -11.55 10.33 5.61
C GLU A 780 -12.15 8.94 5.36
N THR A 781 -13.02 8.49 6.27
CA THR A 781 -13.74 7.22 6.13
C THR A 781 -14.59 7.19 4.86
N GLU A 782 -15.21 8.33 4.51
CA GLU A 782 -16.01 8.45 3.29
C GLU A 782 -15.18 8.44 2.01
N VAL A 783 -14.07 9.18 1.98
CA VAL A 783 -13.19 9.24 0.79
C VAL A 783 -12.49 7.90 0.53
N ARG A 784 -12.06 7.19 1.58
CA ARG A 784 -11.35 5.90 1.46
C ARG A 784 -12.27 4.69 1.45
N ASN A 785 -13.58 4.86 1.61
CA ASN A 785 -14.54 3.78 1.76
C ASN A 785 -14.13 2.78 2.87
N LEU A 786 -13.68 3.27 4.03
CA LEU A 786 -13.10 2.39 5.07
C LEU A 786 -14.08 1.36 5.63
N TRP A 787 -15.39 1.50 5.41
CA TRP A 787 -16.41 0.50 5.74
C TRP A 787 -16.31 -0.81 4.94
N GLU A 788 -15.50 -0.82 3.87
CA GLU A 788 -15.12 -2.03 3.15
C GLU A 788 -14.10 -2.84 3.96
N ARG A 789 -13.06 -2.16 4.49
CA ARG A 789 -12.03 -2.74 5.35
C ARG A 789 -12.53 -3.04 6.76
N TYR A 790 -13.39 -2.19 7.29
CA TYR A 790 -13.91 -2.23 8.66
C TYR A 790 -15.44 -2.27 8.66
N PRO A 791 -16.03 -3.48 8.59
CA PRO A 791 -17.47 -3.64 8.38
C PRO A 791 -18.35 -2.96 9.45
N THR A 792 -17.86 -2.81 10.68
CA THR A 792 -18.59 -2.15 11.78
C THR A 792 -18.85 -0.68 11.47
N LEU A 793 -18.04 -0.03 10.63
CA LEU A 793 -18.30 1.34 10.21
C LEU A 793 -19.67 1.48 9.51
N ARG A 794 -20.19 0.44 8.84
CA ARG A 794 -21.46 0.52 8.07
C ARG A 794 -22.68 0.98 8.86
N HIS A 795 -22.63 0.93 10.19
CA HIS A 795 -23.71 1.36 11.07
C HIS A 795 -23.70 2.88 11.37
N PHE A 796 -22.58 3.59 11.16
CA PHE A 796 -22.42 4.99 11.55
C PHE A 796 -22.76 5.97 10.42
N ARG A 797 -23.97 5.82 9.85
CA ARG A 797 -24.52 6.75 8.84
C ARG A 797 -25.60 7.65 9.45
N GLY A 798 -25.32 8.23 10.61
CA GLY A 798 -26.28 8.98 11.41
C GLY A 798 -26.89 8.14 12.53
N LEU A 799 -26.10 7.25 13.15
CA LEU A 799 -26.51 6.50 14.34
C LEU A 799 -26.76 7.47 15.49
N ILE A 800 -27.87 7.31 16.21
CA ILE A 800 -28.19 8.15 17.37
C ILE A 800 -28.02 7.31 18.62
N VAL A 801 -27.16 7.76 19.54
CA VAL A 801 -26.90 7.11 20.82
C VAL A 801 -27.01 8.11 21.96
N ASP A 802 -27.29 7.62 23.17
CA ASP A 802 -27.15 8.40 24.40
C ASP A 802 -25.72 8.33 24.98
N LYS A 803 -25.50 8.93 26.15
CA LYS A 803 -24.19 8.96 26.84
C LYS A 803 -23.77 7.61 27.41
N GLU A 804 -24.72 6.72 27.63
CA GLU A 804 -24.51 5.37 28.13
C GLU A 804 -24.28 4.38 26.99
N GLY A 805 -24.47 4.81 25.74
CA GLY A 805 -24.27 4.04 24.52
C GLY A 805 -25.46 3.16 24.17
N ASN A 806 -26.65 3.49 24.69
CA ASN A 806 -27.87 2.88 24.21
C ASN A 806 -28.23 3.47 22.84
N ILE A 807 -28.62 2.59 21.91
CA ILE A 807 -29.02 3.00 20.58
C ILE A 807 -30.44 3.55 20.65
N VAL A 808 -30.60 4.82 20.27
CA VAL A 808 -31.88 5.53 20.27
C VAL A 808 -32.53 5.50 18.89
N ALA A 809 -31.72 5.53 17.82
CA ALA A 809 -32.21 5.40 16.46
C ALA A 809 -31.13 4.84 15.51
N ARG A 810 -31.56 4.06 14.51
CA ARG A 810 -30.66 3.45 13.50
C ARG A 810 -30.87 4.01 12.10
N PRO A 811 -29.78 4.29 11.36
CA PRO A 811 -29.86 4.63 9.94
C PRO A 811 -29.92 3.38 9.07
N PHE A 812 -30.10 3.55 7.76
CA PHE A 812 -29.75 2.51 6.80
C PHE A 812 -28.26 2.14 6.93
N LYS A 813 -27.98 0.83 6.96
CA LYS A 813 -26.60 0.34 6.87
C LYS A 813 -26.02 0.74 5.52
N LYS A 814 -24.75 1.16 5.50
CA LYS A 814 -24.02 1.38 4.26
C LYS A 814 -23.83 0.04 3.55
N THR A 815 -24.23 -0.05 2.28
CA THR A 815 -24.07 -1.24 1.44
C THR A 815 -22.80 -1.14 0.59
N HIS A 816 -22.20 -2.29 0.26
CA HIS A 816 -20.98 -2.49 -0.53
C HIS A 816 -20.93 -1.90 -1.97
N LYS A 817 -21.98 -1.23 -2.46
CA LYS A 817 -22.07 -0.88 -3.89
C LYS A 817 -21.72 0.57 -4.19
N ALA A 818 -20.42 0.84 -4.25
CA ALA A 818 -19.86 1.77 -5.22
C ALA A 818 -18.82 0.99 -6.05
N GLY A 819 -19.10 0.76 -7.34
CA GLY A 819 -18.13 0.17 -8.27
C GLY A 819 -18.40 -1.25 -8.78
N ILE A 820 -19.44 -1.96 -8.31
CA ILE A 820 -19.98 -3.09 -9.09
C ILE A 820 -20.90 -2.48 -10.16
N GLU A 821 -20.30 -1.94 -11.22
CA GLU A 821 -21.00 -1.82 -12.50
C GLU A 821 -21.27 -3.25 -12.95
N ILE A 822 -22.43 -3.80 -12.57
CA ILE A 822 -22.93 -4.95 -13.31
C ILE A 822 -23.25 -4.38 -14.70
N PRO A 823 -22.60 -4.86 -15.77
CA PRO A 823 -22.94 -4.45 -17.12
C PRO A 823 -24.46 -4.54 -17.29
N LEU A 824 -25.11 -3.52 -17.85
CA LEU A 824 -26.58 -3.49 -17.98
C LEU A 824 -27.15 -4.74 -18.68
N ASN A 825 -26.33 -5.38 -19.51
CA ASN A 825 -26.56 -6.65 -20.21
C ASN A 825 -26.45 -7.90 -19.32
N GLU A 826 -25.84 -7.82 -18.14
CA GLU A 826 -25.75 -8.89 -17.13
C GLU A 826 -26.77 -8.70 -15.99
N LEU A 827 -27.37 -7.50 -15.90
CA LEU A 827 -28.49 -7.21 -15.01
C LEU A 827 -29.79 -7.81 -15.56
N ASN A 828 -30.03 -9.09 -15.31
CA ASN A 828 -31.36 -9.65 -15.46
C ASN A 828 -32.21 -9.37 -14.22
N ILE A 829 -32.45 -8.09 -13.92
CA ILE A 829 -33.41 -7.71 -12.88
C ILE A 829 -34.81 -7.85 -13.49
N VAL A 830 -35.54 -8.86 -13.08
CA VAL A 830 -37.00 -8.91 -13.22
C VAL A 830 -37.56 -8.41 -11.88
N PRO A 831 -37.81 -7.10 -11.71
CA PRO A 831 -38.30 -6.61 -10.44
C PRO A 831 -39.74 -7.09 -10.25
N GLU A 832 -40.02 -7.82 -9.18
CA GLU A 832 -41.42 -8.12 -8.80
C GLU A 832 -42.25 -6.84 -8.63
N LYS A 833 -41.61 -5.72 -8.28
CA LYS A 833 -42.21 -4.40 -8.08
C LYS A 833 -41.24 -3.28 -8.48
N VAL A 834 -41.71 -2.32 -9.29
CA VAL A 834 -40.97 -1.08 -9.64
C VAL A 834 -41.50 0.07 -8.79
N PHE A 835 -40.63 0.86 -8.17
CA PHE A 835 -41.01 2.05 -7.39
C PHE A 835 -40.48 3.33 -8.04
N GLU A 836 -41.23 4.42 -7.88
CA GLU A 836 -40.73 5.74 -8.26
C GLU A 836 -39.72 6.18 -7.19
N LYS A 837 -38.49 6.45 -7.60
CA LYS A 837 -37.47 6.98 -6.70
C LYS A 837 -37.78 8.45 -6.42
N VAL A 838 -38.07 8.76 -5.17
CA VAL A 838 -38.18 10.14 -4.68
C VAL A 838 -36.78 10.66 -4.35
N ASN A 839 -36.54 11.96 -4.58
CA ASN A 839 -35.23 12.60 -4.45
C ASN A 839 -35.32 13.80 -3.50
N GLY A 840 -35.11 13.57 -2.21
CA GLY A 840 -35.12 14.55 -1.15
C GLY A 840 -33.97 14.32 -0.18
N SER A 841 -34.13 14.77 1.06
CA SER A 841 -33.13 14.60 2.11
C SER A 841 -33.51 13.45 3.05
N MET A 842 -32.56 12.56 3.35
CA MET A 842 -32.81 11.41 4.22
C MET A 842 -33.07 11.82 5.67
N GLY A 843 -34.24 11.43 6.19
CA GLY A 843 -34.71 11.67 7.55
C GLY A 843 -34.86 10.38 8.36
N ILE A 844 -34.62 10.48 9.66
CA ILE A 844 -34.79 9.42 10.65
C ILE A 844 -35.79 9.91 11.69
N VAL A 845 -36.84 9.13 11.94
CA VAL A 845 -37.89 9.45 12.90
C VAL A 845 -37.91 8.39 14.00
N TYR A 846 -37.85 8.82 15.24
CA TYR A 846 -37.70 7.93 16.39
C TYR A 846 -38.55 8.42 17.57
N ASN A 847 -38.95 7.49 18.43
CA ASN A 847 -39.68 7.82 19.64
C ASN A 847 -38.72 7.98 20.81
N ARG A 848 -38.83 9.09 21.53
CA ARG A 848 -38.07 9.34 22.76
C ARG A 848 -39.02 9.70 23.88
N LYS A 849 -39.14 8.81 24.87
CA LYS A 849 -39.99 9.00 26.06
C LYS A 849 -41.44 9.39 25.71
N GLY A 850 -42.00 8.77 24.66
CA GLY A 850 -43.36 9.02 24.19
C GLY A 850 -43.49 10.18 23.20
N VAL A 851 -42.41 10.87 22.86
CA VAL A 851 -42.42 11.98 21.90
C VAL A 851 -41.68 11.60 20.62
N TRP A 852 -42.34 11.77 19.48
CA TRP A 852 -41.73 11.54 18.17
C TRP A 852 -40.83 12.71 17.78
N ARG A 853 -39.64 12.39 17.31
CA ARG A 853 -38.60 13.34 16.89
C ARG A 853 -38.12 13.00 15.49
N ALA A 854 -37.61 14.00 14.77
CA ALA A 854 -36.97 13.80 13.48
C ALA A 854 -35.51 14.28 13.50
N ALA A 855 -34.62 13.47 12.95
CA ALA A 855 -33.22 13.79 12.73
C ALA A 855 -32.87 13.60 11.25
N THR A 856 -31.73 14.15 10.84
CA THR A 856 -31.10 13.87 9.54
C THR A 856 -29.79 13.15 9.77
N LYS A 857 -29.15 12.64 8.69
CA LYS A 857 -27.80 12.06 8.77
C LYS A 857 -26.86 12.93 9.61
N PHE A 858 -26.88 14.26 9.45
CA PHE A 858 -25.87 15.17 10.03
C PHE A 858 -26.30 15.92 11.29
N SER A 859 -27.57 15.84 11.70
CA SER A 859 -28.08 16.70 12.77
C SER A 859 -29.29 16.10 13.47
N LEU A 860 -29.26 16.19 14.80
CA LEU A 860 -30.42 15.98 15.66
C LEU A 860 -31.44 17.13 15.53
N GLU A 861 -30.95 18.36 15.32
CA GLU A 861 -31.77 19.56 15.22
C GLU A 861 -31.28 20.47 14.08
N ASN A 862 -32.20 20.96 13.26
CA ASN A 862 -31.98 21.79 12.08
C ASN A 862 -33.27 22.50 11.66
N GLU A 863 -33.23 23.84 11.53
CA GLU A 863 -34.36 24.68 11.13
C GLU A 863 -34.89 24.36 9.72
N GLY A 864 -34.00 23.96 8.81
CA GLY A 864 -34.32 23.73 7.40
C GLY A 864 -34.89 22.34 7.12
N TYR A 865 -34.68 21.34 7.98
CA TYR A 865 -35.06 19.95 7.71
C TYR A 865 -35.85 19.30 8.85
N THR A 866 -35.24 19.20 10.04
CA THR A 866 -35.84 18.46 11.16
C THR A 866 -37.11 19.12 11.69
N LYS A 867 -37.14 20.44 11.88
CA LYS A 867 -38.34 21.15 12.34
C LYS A 867 -39.50 21.04 11.34
N PRO A 868 -39.30 21.30 10.03
CA PRO A 868 -40.31 21.02 9.02
C PRO A 868 -40.81 19.58 9.03
N ALA A 869 -39.93 18.59 9.25
CA ALA A 869 -40.31 17.19 9.35
C ALA A 869 -41.18 16.92 10.59
N GLU A 870 -40.82 17.45 11.76
CA GLU A 870 -41.61 17.32 12.98
C GLU A 870 -42.98 18.02 12.87
N GLU A 871 -43.05 19.19 12.23
CA GLU A 871 -44.32 19.85 11.89
C GLU A 871 -45.21 18.95 11.02
N MET A 872 -44.62 18.32 9.99
CA MET A 872 -45.34 17.40 9.10
C MET A 872 -45.80 16.14 9.85
N LEU A 873 -45.00 15.63 10.80
CA LEU A 873 -45.35 14.49 11.65
C LEU A 873 -46.48 14.83 12.63
N ALA A 874 -46.54 16.05 13.17
CA ALA A 874 -47.57 16.48 14.11
C ALA A 874 -48.99 16.39 13.52
N GLY A 875 -49.12 16.47 12.19
CA GLY A 875 -50.38 16.27 11.46
C GLY A 875 -50.75 14.81 11.19
N LYS A 876 -49.95 13.82 11.60
CA LYS A 876 -50.14 12.39 11.32
C LYS A 876 -50.61 11.61 12.53
N ASN A 877 -51.21 10.44 12.31
CA ASN A 877 -51.67 9.55 13.38
C ASN A 877 -50.52 8.69 13.91
N LEU A 878 -49.58 9.30 14.62
CA LEU A 878 -48.35 8.64 15.09
C LEU A 878 -48.60 7.57 16.18
N GLY A 879 -49.80 7.50 16.76
CA GLY A 879 -50.16 6.49 17.76
C GLY A 879 -50.25 5.06 17.21
N THR A 880 -50.24 4.89 15.88
CA THR A 880 -50.21 3.57 15.22
C THR A 880 -48.80 3.07 14.92
N LEU A 881 -47.78 3.91 15.12
CA LEU A 881 -46.39 3.53 14.89
C LEU A 881 -45.83 2.82 16.13
N ASP A 882 -44.95 1.86 15.90
CA ASP A 882 -44.27 1.12 16.96
C ASP A 882 -43.12 1.97 17.53
N PRO A 883 -43.17 2.37 18.82
CA PRO A 883 -42.10 3.17 19.43
C PRO A 883 -40.76 2.43 19.53
N ALA A 884 -40.73 1.10 19.37
CA ALA A 884 -39.50 0.32 19.32
C ALA A 884 -38.80 0.39 17.95
N LYS A 885 -39.43 1.01 16.94
CA LYS A 885 -38.89 1.14 15.59
C LYS A 885 -38.38 2.55 15.31
N THR A 886 -37.30 2.59 14.53
CA THR A 886 -36.81 3.78 13.84
C THR A 886 -37.39 3.81 12.43
N TYR A 887 -38.07 4.89 12.07
CA TYR A 887 -38.69 5.05 10.75
C TYR A 887 -37.84 5.94 9.85
N LEU A 888 -37.62 5.51 8.61
CA LEU A 888 -36.74 6.18 7.65
C LEU A 888 -37.58 6.87 6.58
N PHE A 889 -37.30 8.14 6.31
CA PHE A 889 -38.06 8.97 5.40
C PHE A 889 -37.18 9.64 4.36
N GLU A 890 -37.77 9.90 3.19
CA GLU A 890 -37.33 10.98 2.32
C GLU A 890 -38.10 12.25 2.70
N ILE A 891 -37.39 13.27 3.16
CA ILE A 891 -37.93 14.59 3.45
C ILE A 891 -37.88 15.40 2.16
N ILE A 892 -39.05 15.78 1.65
CA ILE A 892 -39.17 16.65 0.47
C ILE A 892 -39.50 18.06 0.95
N LEU A 893 -38.65 19.03 0.61
CA LEU A 893 -38.92 20.44 0.87
C LEU A 893 -38.69 21.31 -0.38
N PRO A 894 -39.41 22.43 -0.52
CA PRO A 894 -39.21 23.39 -1.62
C PRO A 894 -37.78 23.95 -1.70
N THR A 895 -37.07 23.92 -0.58
CA THR A 895 -35.71 24.45 -0.41
C THR A 895 -34.62 23.42 -0.69
N ASP A 896 -34.97 22.17 -1.03
CA ASP A 896 -33.97 21.16 -1.37
C ASP A 896 -33.19 21.53 -2.64
N GLN A 897 -31.86 21.35 -2.59
CA GLN A 897 -30.96 21.68 -3.71
C GLN A 897 -30.85 20.56 -4.75
N HIS A 898 -31.68 19.52 -4.66
CA HIS A 898 -31.63 18.36 -5.57
C HIS A 898 -32.18 18.70 -6.97
N ILE A 899 -31.78 17.93 -7.98
CA ILE A 899 -32.07 18.17 -9.41
C ILE A 899 -33.58 18.12 -9.74
N VAL A 900 -34.39 17.45 -8.91
CA VAL A 900 -35.83 17.22 -9.18
C VAL A 900 -36.69 18.31 -8.55
N ASN A 901 -37.42 19.07 -9.37
CA ASN A 901 -38.32 20.12 -8.91
C ASN A 901 -39.72 19.57 -8.59
N TYR A 902 -40.03 19.44 -7.29
CA TYR A 902 -41.34 19.00 -6.79
C TYR A 902 -42.39 20.12 -6.70
N LYS A 903 -42.23 21.23 -7.42
CA LYS A 903 -43.20 22.35 -7.51
C LYS A 903 -43.65 22.90 -6.15
N GLY A 904 -42.73 22.99 -5.20
CA GLY A 904 -43.02 23.52 -3.85
C GLY A 904 -43.72 22.53 -2.91
N LYS A 905 -43.73 21.23 -3.23
CA LYS A 905 -44.27 20.19 -2.35
C LYS A 905 -43.46 20.10 -1.04
N ARG A 906 -44.18 19.91 0.08
CA ARG A 906 -43.63 19.49 1.38
C ARG A 906 -44.19 18.11 1.69
N ASP A 907 -43.35 17.10 1.87
CA ASP A 907 -43.82 15.73 2.11
C ASP A 907 -42.81 14.89 2.91
N LEU A 908 -43.30 13.83 3.56
CA LEU A 908 -42.51 12.78 4.20
C LEU A 908 -42.87 11.45 3.56
N VAL A 909 -41.94 10.90 2.78
CA VAL A 909 -42.12 9.63 2.10
C VAL A 909 -41.47 8.54 2.91
N LEU A 910 -42.27 7.65 3.52
CA LEU A 910 -41.76 6.52 4.29
C LEU A 910 -41.00 5.55 3.36
N LEU A 911 -39.74 5.28 3.70
CA LEU A 911 -38.85 4.40 2.95
C LEU A 911 -38.80 3.00 3.54
N ASN A 912 -38.53 2.93 4.85
CA ASN A 912 -38.45 1.67 5.59
C ASN A 912 -38.60 1.95 7.11
N ALA A 913 -38.67 0.89 7.92
CA ALA A 913 -38.60 0.96 9.37
C ALA A 913 -37.60 -0.08 9.88
N ILE A 914 -36.82 0.26 10.90
CA ILE A 914 -35.78 -0.59 11.49
C ILE A 914 -36.11 -0.82 12.95
N THR A 915 -36.11 -2.07 13.42
CA THR A 915 -36.22 -2.37 14.84
C THR A 915 -34.98 -1.81 15.55
N THR A 916 -35.16 -0.86 16.48
CA THR A 916 -34.06 -0.08 17.04
C THR A 916 -33.07 -0.96 17.82
N GLU A 917 -33.58 -1.96 18.54
CA GLU A 917 -32.75 -2.91 19.30
C GLU A 917 -31.89 -3.78 18.36
N THR A 918 -32.53 -4.56 17.48
CA THR A 918 -31.86 -5.58 16.65
C THR A 918 -31.19 -5.01 15.40
N GLY A 919 -31.65 -3.87 14.89
CA GLY A 919 -31.21 -3.32 13.60
C GLY A 919 -31.74 -4.08 12.38
N GLU A 920 -32.77 -4.90 12.55
CA GLU A 920 -33.45 -5.60 11.46
C GLU A 920 -34.38 -4.66 10.71
N GLU A 921 -34.34 -4.72 9.38
CA GLU A 921 -35.23 -3.96 8.51
C GLU A 921 -36.61 -4.63 8.45
N SER A 922 -37.67 -3.81 8.49
CA SER A 922 -39.05 -4.28 8.38
C SER A 922 -39.35 -4.74 6.95
N SER A 923 -40.27 -5.69 6.81
CA SER A 923 -40.72 -6.10 5.49
C SER A 923 -41.54 -5.00 4.80
N TRP A 924 -41.64 -5.06 3.48
CA TRP A 924 -42.43 -4.08 2.74
C TRP A 924 -43.91 -4.08 3.16
N GLU A 925 -44.49 -5.24 3.47
CA GLU A 925 -45.88 -5.35 3.95
C GLU A 925 -46.09 -4.60 5.26
N GLU A 926 -45.11 -4.67 6.17
CA GLU A 926 -45.15 -3.95 7.44
C GLU A 926 -45.01 -2.44 7.22
N VAL A 927 -44.06 -2.01 6.41
CA VAL A 927 -43.85 -0.59 6.08
C VAL A 927 -45.08 0.00 5.40
N ALA A 928 -45.69 -0.73 4.46
CA ALA A 928 -46.91 -0.31 3.78
C ALA A 928 -48.09 -0.21 4.75
N ARG A 929 -48.23 -1.15 5.68
CA ARG A 929 -49.24 -1.11 6.74
C ARG A 929 -49.05 0.11 7.62
N ASP A 930 -47.86 0.31 8.16
CA ASP A 930 -47.52 1.41 9.07
C ASP A 930 -47.75 2.77 8.38
N GLY A 931 -47.28 2.91 7.13
CA GLY A 931 -47.53 4.09 6.30
C GLY A 931 -49.02 4.33 6.04
N SER A 932 -49.78 3.29 5.72
CA SER A 932 -51.23 3.41 5.50
C SER A 932 -51.96 3.88 6.77
N GLN A 933 -51.60 3.36 7.94
CA GLN A 933 -52.28 3.67 9.20
C GLN A 933 -51.97 5.08 9.72
N ALA A 934 -50.71 5.50 9.62
CA ALA A 934 -50.29 6.81 10.10
C ALA A 934 -50.64 7.96 9.14
N TRP A 935 -50.65 7.73 7.81
CA TRP A 935 -50.93 8.77 6.81
C TRP A 935 -52.38 8.81 6.29
N HIS A 936 -53.19 7.72 6.39
CA HIS A 936 -54.57 7.76 5.86
C HIS A 936 -55.59 8.49 6.74
N ALA A 937 -55.25 8.88 7.97
CA ALA A 937 -56.13 9.71 8.81
C ALA A 937 -56.36 11.13 8.24
N ASP A 938 -55.56 11.55 7.25
CA ASP A 938 -55.55 12.89 6.64
C ASP A 938 -56.49 13.02 5.42
N ARG A 939 -57.31 11.99 5.11
CA ARG A 939 -58.24 12.00 3.96
C ARG A 939 -59.51 12.87 4.17
N ARG A 940 -59.37 14.06 4.74
CA ARG A 940 -60.35 15.14 4.58
C ARG A 940 -59.73 16.30 3.79
N GLY A 941 -59.38 15.99 2.54
CA GLY A 941 -59.13 17.01 1.52
C GLY A 941 -57.76 16.96 0.87
N HIS A 942 -57.45 15.90 0.11
CA HIS A 942 -56.71 15.98 -1.17
C HIS A 942 -56.61 14.58 -1.79
N ASP A 943 -57.07 14.45 -3.04
CA ASP A 943 -56.91 13.27 -3.88
C ASP A 943 -55.42 13.08 -4.21
N GLY A 944 -54.80 12.08 -3.59
CA GLY A 944 -53.38 11.82 -3.79
C GLY A 944 -52.86 10.66 -2.96
N ALA A 945 -53.49 9.48 -3.05
CA ALA A 945 -52.84 8.25 -2.61
C ALA A 945 -53.33 7.04 -3.42
N VAL A 946 -52.44 6.58 -4.30
CA VAL A 946 -52.15 5.17 -4.61
C VAL A 946 -53.36 4.29 -4.95
N GLN A 947 -53.66 4.20 -6.26
CA GLN A 947 -54.22 2.97 -6.85
C GLN A 947 -53.16 2.36 -7.76
N ARG A 948 -52.57 1.25 -7.33
CA ARG A 948 -51.85 0.30 -8.19
C ARG A 948 -52.71 -0.95 -8.35
N LYS A 949 -53.36 -1.06 -9.49
CA LYS A 949 -53.62 -2.30 -10.24
C LYS A 949 -53.83 -1.83 -11.68
N ASP A 950 -53.21 -2.52 -12.63
CA ASP A 950 -53.37 -2.33 -14.09
C ASP A 950 -52.46 -1.29 -14.76
N HIS A 951 -51.14 -1.55 -14.80
CA HIS A 951 -50.29 -1.00 -15.88
C HIS A 951 -49.02 -1.83 -16.20
N CYS A 952 -49.08 -3.15 -16.07
CA CYS A 952 -47.95 -4.03 -16.42
C CYS A 952 -48.17 -4.90 -17.68
N ARG A 953 -49.10 -4.56 -18.57
CA ARG A 953 -49.33 -5.35 -19.81
C ARG A 953 -49.03 -4.65 -21.14
N ASP A 954 -48.77 -3.34 -21.15
CA ASP A 954 -48.65 -2.59 -22.41
C ASP A 954 -47.23 -2.13 -22.77
N LEU A 955 -46.20 -2.50 -21.98
CA LEU A 955 -44.79 -2.14 -22.29
C LEU A 955 -43.99 -3.23 -23.00
N TYR A 956 -44.60 -4.38 -23.34
CA TYR A 956 -43.94 -5.49 -24.08
C TYR A 956 -44.60 -5.84 -25.42
N ARG A 957 -45.39 -4.92 -26.00
CA ARG A 957 -45.85 -5.01 -27.40
C ARG A 957 -45.66 -3.67 -28.10
N GLY A 958 -44.45 -3.43 -28.59
CA GLY A 958 -44.13 -2.21 -29.34
C GLY A 958 -42.67 -2.13 -29.77
N ALA A 959 -42.07 -3.26 -30.13
CA ALA A 959 -40.79 -3.30 -30.84
C ALA A 959 -41.01 -4.04 -32.16
N ASP A 960 -41.90 -3.50 -32.99
CA ASP A 960 -42.00 -3.83 -34.40
C ASP A 960 -42.05 -2.50 -35.18
N GLY A 961 -41.21 -2.40 -36.22
CA GLY A 961 -40.73 -1.23 -36.95
C GLY A 961 -41.70 -0.08 -37.26
N ARG A 962 -41.23 1.07 -37.76
CA ARG A 962 -40.22 1.21 -38.82
C ARG A 962 -39.68 2.64 -38.90
N GLU A 963 -38.53 2.69 -39.54
CA GLU A 963 -37.86 3.80 -40.21
C GLU A 963 -38.78 4.84 -40.85
N SER A 964 -38.33 6.09 -40.76
CA SER A 964 -38.74 7.21 -41.57
C SER A 964 -37.93 7.27 -42.87
N HIS A 965 -38.62 7.33 -44.02
CA HIS A 965 -38.35 8.06 -45.26
C HIS A 965 -39.24 7.39 -46.33
N GLU A 966 -40.18 8.03 -47.02
CA GLU A 966 -40.02 9.15 -47.94
C GLU A 966 -41.40 9.74 -48.33
N SER A 967 -41.47 11.07 -48.28
CA SER A 967 -42.01 12.01 -49.29
C SER A 967 -43.35 11.81 -50.04
N ARG A 968 -44.08 12.96 -50.08
CA ARG A 968 -45.01 13.50 -51.11
C ARG A 968 -46.49 13.09 -51.02
N ARG A 969 -47.34 14.05 -50.59
CA ARG A 969 -48.28 14.89 -51.41
C ARG A 969 -49.50 14.06 -51.90
N VAL A 970 -50.77 14.45 -51.81
CA VAL A 970 -51.49 15.74 -51.72
C VAL A 970 -53.01 15.41 -51.63
N ASP A 971 -53.80 16.35 -51.07
CA ASP A 971 -55.29 16.46 -51.08
C ASP A 971 -56.13 15.35 -50.42
N GLY A 972 -57.28 15.56 -49.76
CA GLY A 972 -58.19 16.69 -49.55
C GLY A 972 -59.57 16.11 -49.18
N ASP A 973 -60.27 16.74 -48.22
CA ASP A 973 -61.71 16.67 -47.89
C ASP A 973 -62.41 15.37 -47.40
N VAL A 974 -62.86 15.41 -46.12
CA VAL A 974 -64.26 15.36 -45.56
C VAL A 974 -65.32 14.51 -46.33
N PRO A 975 -66.36 13.79 -45.74
CA PRO A 975 -66.96 13.85 -44.38
C PRO A 975 -67.45 12.53 -43.70
N ARG A 976 -67.83 12.67 -42.41
CA ARG A 976 -68.97 12.09 -41.64
C ARG A 976 -69.73 10.84 -42.15
N GLN A 977 -69.97 9.86 -41.26
CA GLN A 977 -71.29 9.47 -40.68
C GLN A 977 -71.19 8.17 -39.85
N ARG A 978 -71.56 8.20 -38.57
CA ARG A 978 -72.78 7.62 -37.94
C ARG A 978 -72.96 6.09 -37.98
N ARG A 979 -72.82 5.54 -36.77
CA ARG A 979 -73.79 4.73 -35.97
C ARG A 979 -74.09 3.26 -36.32
N ARG A 980 -74.16 2.53 -35.18
CA ARG A 980 -74.95 1.33 -34.79
C ARG A 980 -74.25 -0.02 -35.02
N GLN A 981 -73.98 -0.74 -33.93
CA GLN A 981 -74.81 -1.83 -33.33
C GLN A 981 -74.99 -2.97 -34.34
N SER A 982 -74.72 -4.24 -34.06
CA SER A 982 -74.87 -4.98 -32.80
C SER A 982 -74.26 -6.38 -32.96
N ASP A 983 -74.08 -7.05 -31.82
CA ASP A 983 -74.40 -8.47 -31.60
C ASP A 983 -73.50 -9.61 -32.14
N ARG A 984 -73.11 -10.43 -31.14
CA ARG A 984 -73.22 -11.90 -31.06
C ARG A 984 -72.00 -12.79 -31.33
N GLN A 985 -71.68 -13.51 -30.24
CA GLN A 985 -71.56 -14.97 -30.10
C GLN A 985 -70.35 -15.72 -30.67
N GLY A 986 -69.93 -16.71 -29.87
CA GLY A 986 -69.30 -17.94 -30.32
C GLY A 986 -67.84 -18.01 -29.88
N GLU A 987 -67.54 -18.53 -28.69
CA GLU A 987 -67.34 -19.98 -28.42
C GLU A 987 -66.06 -20.57 -29.04
N ASP A 988 -65.18 -20.94 -28.11
CA ASP A 988 -64.60 -22.27 -27.94
C ASP A 988 -63.19 -22.62 -28.46
N LYS A 989 -62.49 -23.25 -27.52
CA LYS A 989 -61.51 -24.35 -27.62
C LYS A 989 -60.03 -24.06 -27.95
N ARG A 990 -59.27 -24.09 -26.84
CA ARG A 990 -58.21 -25.08 -26.47
C ARG A 990 -57.14 -25.37 -27.52
N ILE A 991 -55.87 -25.13 -27.17
CA ILE A 991 -54.98 -26.06 -26.43
C ILE A 991 -54.09 -25.23 -25.51
#